data_AF-A0AAD6DP55-F1
#
_entry.id   AF-A0AAD6DP55-F1
#
_cell.length_a   1.000
_cell.length_b   1.000
_cell.length_c   1.000
_cell.angle_alpha   90.00
_cell.angle_beta   90.00
_cell.angle_gamma   90.00
#
_symmetry.space_group_name_H-M   'P 1'
#
loop_
_entity.id
_entity.type
_entity.pdbx_description
1 polymer ?
#
loop_
_entity_poly.entity_id
_entity_poly.type
_entity_poly.pdbx_seq_one_letter_code
_entity_poly.pdbx_strand_id
1 'polypeptide(L)'
;MFCIKITETTKEKLPKMLSLLWDKGCLHDETRGSEKRIDQDLVELAARNFRESGNLMIRHFLDQKKKFGFRITEKLLKRIMENDFRDEQLVELLWDKCDIDLKLTPTRMKSLAVSIGRIGGVSFLNRWLNDIEIDEEFIEVIARGKIEAMELLLEKRGEEVLITQKVLITATRQADDPQMVSLLLKRRAAGTTINKDVILAASQRLSKGSKVMRILLDECGSDTTIDDEILQEIVRNRYEGLDIMKLLLSRQQAGFVVTEETFSNAARCNNQEMMELLVNNASGSELPITDQTLVAVADNPLHGGVLMKYLFDLKGHDLPVSEDSLVSIAKVESETSEEVLTFILERWAKFPTTDKLLEATSRHLRALKLLLDRRQDCLPIRSMVQKILEERLINGGGVFELLLDRQLVEVDEWLIETAAENADVLEVIYNRNPQFAVTPKIVATAARDANSMRILLDRQKDRTLITEDVIKAALEGRNSSHVISLLLTRLGPRQLPITEDILIFAVQKQGIESLRLFLEKYRDLNLTVVWQAIWHDPGVDTPTLARAARVLFQYTTFEVSEDMLLRFPAMFREEPDYGFEFPFDDFVRSCMRHRISLPTTESAIELVIGRSSLDTIDIVLEDHPDIHLTEKHIEAGKNNPRDDMDQDSLMSLLHSRMNYS
;
A
#
# COMPACT_ATOMS: atom_id res chain seq x y z
N MET A 1 10.79 8.22 -3.18
CA MET A 1 10.00 8.26 -1.92
C MET A 1 10.99 8.25 -0.76
N PHE A 2 11.23 9.38 -0.10
CA PHE A 2 12.15 9.47 1.05
C PHE A 2 11.32 9.60 2.35
N CYS A 3 11.08 8.48 3.04
CA CYS A 3 10.53 8.52 4.41
C CYS A 3 11.70 8.61 5.40
N ILE A 4 11.75 9.67 6.20
CA ILE A 4 12.84 9.92 7.16
C ILE A 4 12.32 9.62 8.58
N LYS A 5 12.82 8.55 9.20
CA LYS A 5 12.51 8.23 10.60
C LYS A 5 13.52 8.94 11.53
N ILE A 6 13.04 9.92 12.27
CA ILE A 6 13.82 10.66 13.28
C ILE A 6 13.73 9.88 14.61
N THR A 7 14.89 9.59 15.20
CA THR A 7 15.05 9.02 16.55
C THR A 7 15.27 10.12 17.59
N GLU A 8 15.05 9.82 18.88
CA GLU A 8 15.29 10.77 20.00
C GLU A 8 16.71 11.39 19.98
N THR A 9 17.73 10.63 19.58
CA THR A 9 19.12 11.15 19.48
C THR A 9 19.36 12.06 18.26
N THR A 10 18.52 11.96 17.24
CA THR A 10 18.56 12.80 16.03
C THR A 10 17.63 14.01 16.09
N LYS A 11 16.65 13.99 17.00
CA LYS A 11 15.67 15.06 17.22
C LYS A 11 16.31 16.42 17.48
N GLU A 12 17.31 16.47 18.35
CA GLU A 12 18.05 17.71 18.67
C GLU A 12 18.97 18.17 17.52
N LYS A 13 19.35 17.25 16.63
CA LYS A 13 20.25 17.52 15.48
C LYS A 13 19.47 17.94 14.24
N LEU A 14 18.18 17.63 14.15
CA LEU A 14 17.35 17.87 12.97
C LEU A 14 17.36 19.34 12.52
N PRO A 15 17.15 20.36 13.38
CA PRO A 15 17.21 21.75 12.94
C PRO A 15 18.57 22.13 12.33
N LYS A 16 19.67 21.62 12.89
CA LYS A 16 21.02 21.85 12.37
C LYS A 16 21.22 21.15 11.03
N MET A 17 20.70 19.94 10.86
CA MET A 17 20.76 19.21 9.60
C MET A 17 19.94 19.89 8.50
N LEU A 18 18.70 20.29 8.78
CA LEU A 18 17.86 21.00 7.83
C LEU A 18 18.47 22.35 7.44
N SER A 19 19.04 23.08 8.40
CA SER A 19 19.79 24.30 8.08
C SER A 19 21.03 24.01 7.23
N LEU A 20 21.78 22.94 7.50
CA LEU A 20 22.94 22.57 6.68
C LEU A 20 22.54 22.18 5.26
N LEU A 21 21.45 21.41 5.10
CA LEU A 21 20.91 21.02 3.80
C LEU A 21 20.39 22.24 3.02
N TRP A 22 19.75 23.19 3.71
CA TRP A 22 19.40 24.49 3.16
C TRP A 22 20.63 25.26 2.69
N ASP A 23 21.65 25.41 3.55
CA ASP A 23 22.86 26.16 3.24
C ASP A 23 23.67 25.52 2.09
N LYS A 24 23.57 24.20 1.92
CA LYS A 24 24.13 23.44 0.79
C LYS A 24 23.27 23.47 -0.47
N GLY A 25 22.10 24.09 -0.42
CA GLY A 25 21.15 24.19 -1.52
C GLY A 25 20.34 22.94 -1.81
N CYS A 26 20.44 21.89 -0.99
CA CYS A 26 19.73 20.62 -1.19
C CYS A 26 18.21 20.73 -0.98
N LEU A 27 17.77 21.77 -0.25
CA LEU A 27 16.35 22.05 -0.01
C LEU A 27 15.83 23.17 -0.92
N HIS A 28 16.68 23.79 -1.72
CA HIS A 28 16.24 24.87 -2.60
C HIS A 28 15.36 24.30 -3.72
N ASP A 29 14.35 25.07 -4.10
CA ASP A 29 13.66 24.86 -5.35
C ASP A 29 14.63 25.17 -6.52
N GLU A 30 15.19 24.13 -7.11
CA GLU A 30 16.12 24.24 -8.25
C GLU A 30 15.44 24.73 -9.53
N THR A 31 14.09 24.80 -9.56
CA THR A 31 13.35 25.34 -10.71
C THR A 31 13.32 26.87 -10.74
N ARG A 32 13.55 27.55 -9.61
CA ARG A 32 13.59 29.02 -9.52
C ARG A 32 15.02 29.54 -9.63
N GLY A 33 15.27 30.46 -10.57
CA GLY A 33 16.61 31.00 -10.83
C GLY A 33 17.10 32.11 -9.88
N SER A 34 16.19 32.84 -9.24
CA SER A 34 16.51 34.10 -8.55
C SER A 34 16.19 34.11 -7.05
N GLU A 35 15.23 33.31 -6.58
CA GLU A 35 14.80 33.28 -5.17
C GLU A 35 15.15 31.98 -4.46
N LYS A 36 15.84 32.08 -3.32
CA LYS A 36 16.11 30.94 -2.44
C LYS A 36 14.86 30.61 -1.63
N ARG A 37 13.98 29.78 -2.19
CA ARG A 37 12.81 29.19 -1.52
C ARG A 37 12.98 27.69 -1.35
N ILE A 38 12.33 27.12 -0.35
CA ILE A 38 12.21 25.67 -0.21
C ILE A 38 11.24 25.16 -1.26
N ASP A 39 11.57 24.03 -1.85
CA ASP A 39 10.66 23.31 -2.74
C ASP A 39 9.35 22.97 -1.98
N GLN A 40 8.22 23.46 -2.49
CA GLN A 40 6.91 23.28 -1.87
C GLN A 40 6.56 21.79 -1.74
N ASP A 41 6.95 20.96 -2.71
CA ASP A 41 6.71 19.52 -2.67
C ASP A 41 7.53 18.86 -1.56
N LEU A 42 8.72 19.37 -1.23
CA LEU A 42 9.49 18.86 -0.09
C LEU A 42 8.79 19.13 1.24
N VAL A 43 8.15 20.30 1.39
CA VAL A 43 7.37 20.63 2.59
C VAL A 43 6.14 19.73 2.69
N GLU A 44 5.43 19.49 1.58
CA GLU A 44 4.28 18.58 1.52
C GLU A 44 4.68 17.12 1.75
N LEU A 45 5.83 16.67 1.24
CA LEU A 45 6.39 15.35 1.51
C LEU A 45 6.83 15.20 2.97
N ALA A 46 7.37 16.26 3.58
CA ALA A 46 7.68 16.26 5.01
C ALA A 46 6.40 16.08 5.85
N ALA A 47 5.28 16.67 5.44
CA ALA A 47 3.98 16.44 6.10
C ALA A 47 3.49 14.99 5.98
N ARG A 48 3.87 14.26 4.92
CA ARG A 48 3.56 12.83 4.73
C ARG A 48 4.49 11.87 5.47
N ASN A 49 5.55 12.36 6.11
CA ASN A 49 6.54 11.53 6.77
C ASN A 49 6.01 10.91 8.08
N PHE A 50 6.65 9.87 8.63
CA PHE A 50 6.19 9.18 9.85
C PHE A 50 5.85 10.17 10.97
N ARG A 51 4.67 9.98 11.60
CA ARG A 51 4.01 10.87 12.57
C ARG A 51 4.93 11.84 13.32
N GLU A 52 5.77 11.38 14.25
CA GLU A 52 6.63 12.26 15.05
C GLU A 52 7.69 13.01 14.23
N SER A 53 8.21 12.38 13.18
CA SER A 53 9.21 12.95 12.29
C SER A 53 8.63 14.05 11.41
N GLY A 54 7.43 13.83 10.87
CA GLY A 54 6.66 14.85 10.15
C GLY A 54 6.36 16.07 11.03
N ASN A 55 5.89 15.87 12.27
CA ASN A 55 5.61 16.95 13.22
C ASN A 55 6.81 17.86 13.44
N LEU A 56 7.99 17.27 13.68
CA LEU A 56 9.21 18.02 13.96
C LEU A 56 9.68 18.82 12.73
N MET A 57 9.61 18.22 11.54
CA MET A 57 9.98 18.89 10.29
C MET A 57 9.04 20.05 9.99
N ILE A 58 7.72 19.82 10.05
CA ILE A 58 6.72 20.86 9.79
C ILE A 58 6.82 21.99 10.81
N ARG A 59 6.96 21.68 12.10
CA ARG A 59 7.19 22.71 13.14
C ARG A 59 8.41 23.56 12.81
N HIS A 60 9.54 22.92 12.46
CA HIS A 60 10.76 23.64 12.11
C HIS A 60 10.58 24.55 10.88
N PHE A 61 9.90 24.05 9.84
CA PHE A 61 9.60 24.85 8.66
C PHE A 61 8.69 26.04 9.01
N LEU A 62 7.64 25.84 9.81
CA LEU A 62 6.75 26.93 10.25
C LEU A 62 7.45 27.98 11.10
N ASP A 63 8.28 27.57 12.06
CA ASP A 63 9.07 28.47 12.90
C ASP A 63 10.00 29.36 12.07
N GLN A 64 10.48 28.84 10.95
CA GLN A 64 11.40 29.50 10.04
C GLN A 64 10.74 29.82 8.69
N LYS A 65 9.41 30.00 8.65
CA LYS A 65 8.65 30.18 7.41
C LYS A 65 9.20 31.31 6.55
N LYS A 66 9.60 32.44 7.15
CA LYS A 66 10.22 33.56 6.44
C LYS A 66 11.59 33.23 5.82
N LYS A 67 12.37 32.35 6.47
CA LYS A 67 13.67 31.90 5.97
C LYS A 67 13.50 30.95 4.78
N PHE A 68 12.57 30.02 4.89
CA PHE A 68 12.32 29.00 3.87
C PHE A 68 11.43 29.47 2.72
N GLY A 69 10.55 30.46 2.95
CA GLY A 69 9.79 31.12 1.89
C GLY A 69 8.74 30.25 1.20
N PHE A 70 8.01 29.38 1.93
CA PHE A 70 6.93 28.54 1.38
C PHE A 70 5.54 29.06 1.75
N ARG A 71 4.51 28.59 1.02
CA ARG A 71 3.09 28.94 1.26
C ARG A 71 2.39 27.82 2.03
N ILE A 72 1.47 28.20 2.92
CA ILE A 72 0.57 27.23 3.58
C ILE A 72 -0.63 27.04 2.65
N THR A 73 -0.60 25.98 1.86
CA THR A 73 -1.66 25.63 0.90
C THR A 73 -2.73 24.75 1.55
N GLU A 74 -3.93 24.67 0.96
CA GLU A 74 -4.96 23.71 1.36
C GLU A 74 -4.43 22.26 1.29
N LYS A 75 -3.63 21.95 0.25
CA LYS A 75 -2.98 20.66 0.09
C LYS A 75 -2.03 20.35 1.25
N LEU A 76 -1.18 21.30 1.65
CA LEU A 76 -0.30 21.12 2.80
C LEU A 76 -1.10 20.93 4.10
N LEU A 77 -2.15 21.71 4.31
CA LEU A 77 -3.05 21.55 5.46
C LEU A 77 -3.71 20.16 5.48
N LYS A 78 -4.24 19.71 4.35
CA LYS A 78 -4.84 18.37 4.22
C LYS A 78 -3.80 17.27 4.51
N ARG A 79 -2.58 17.37 3.99
CA ARG A 79 -1.49 16.41 4.29
C ARG A 79 -1.11 16.40 5.77
N ILE A 80 -1.06 17.57 6.40
CA ILE A 80 -0.84 17.68 7.84
C ILE A 80 -2.06 17.16 8.63
N MET A 81 -3.26 17.12 8.06
CA MET A 81 -4.41 16.56 8.76
C MET A 81 -4.54 15.05 8.54
N GLU A 82 -4.16 14.51 7.37
CA GLU A 82 -4.28 13.08 7.05
C GLU A 82 -3.37 12.17 7.90
N ASN A 83 -2.25 12.67 8.43
CA ASN A 83 -1.25 11.84 9.12
C ASN A 83 -1.51 11.67 10.64
N ASP A 84 -2.78 11.76 11.08
CA ASP A 84 -3.22 11.62 12.49
C ASP A 84 -2.42 12.51 13.46
N PHE A 85 -2.24 13.80 13.11
CA PHE A 85 -1.51 14.77 13.91
C PHE A 85 -2.31 15.19 15.17
N ARG A 86 -2.07 14.55 16.31
CA ARG A 86 -2.74 14.86 17.60
C ARG A 86 -2.15 16.06 18.37
N ASP A 87 -1.17 16.75 17.79
CA ASP A 87 -0.46 17.85 18.44
C ASP A 87 -1.23 19.17 18.26
N GLU A 88 -2.10 19.48 19.22
CA GLU A 88 -2.91 20.70 19.21
C GLU A 88 -2.04 21.98 19.13
N GLN A 89 -0.83 21.96 19.69
CA GLN A 89 0.09 23.11 19.61
C GLN A 89 0.62 23.34 18.20
N LEU A 90 0.83 22.28 17.42
CA LEU A 90 1.23 22.41 16.02
C LEU A 90 0.08 22.96 15.16
N VAL A 91 -1.15 22.53 15.44
CA VAL A 91 -2.36 23.07 14.77
C VAL A 91 -2.54 24.55 15.11
N GLU A 92 -2.31 24.95 16.36
CA GLU A 92 -2.31 26.36 16.76
C GLU A 92 -1.19 27.17 16.08
N LEU A 93 0.04 26.63 16.01
CA LEU A 93 1.17 27.27 15.35
C LEU A 93 0.92 27.45 13.83
N LEU A 94 0.33 26.44 13.18
CA LEU A 94 -0.08 26.53 11.78
C LEU A 94 -1.01 27.71 11.55
N TRP A 95 -1.95 27.96 12.47
CA TRP A 95 -2.87 29.08 12.36
C TRP A 95 -2.26 30.43 12.73
N ASP A 96 -1.36 30.50 13.71
CA ASP A 96 -0.61 31.73 14.00
C ASP A 96 0.28 32.16 12.82
N LYS A 97 0.85 31.18 12.11
CA LYS A 97 1.73 31.39 10.95
C LYS A 97 1.01 31.33 9.61
N CYS A 98 -0.31 31.16 9.59
CA CYS A 98 -1.08 31.25 8.36
C CYS A 98 -1.15 32.73 7.97
N ASP A 99 -0.58 33.06 6.80
CA ASP A 99 -0.81 34.39 6.24
C ASP A 99 -2.31 34.42 5.87
N ILE A 100 -3.02 35.44 6.35
CA ILE A 100 -4.48 35.48 6.53
C ILE A 100 -5.30 35.22 5.24
N ASP A 101 -6.52 34.71 5.42
CA ASP A 101 -7.58 34.45 4.43
C ASP A 101 -7.36 33.26 3.47
N LEU A 102 -7.27 32.05 4.01
CA LEU A 102 -7.87 30.93 3.28
C LEU A 102 -9.37 31.24 3.21
N LYS A 103 -9.84 31.84 2.11
CA LYS A 103 -11.27 31.96 1.78
C LYS A 103 -11.83 30.57 1.48
N LEU A 104 -11.85 29.72 2.51
CA LEU A 104 -12.42 28.38 2.40
C LEU A 104 -13.91 28.58 2.19
N THR A 105 -14.41 28.07 1.07
CA THR A 105 -15.84 27.91 0.88
C THR A 105 -16.41 27.04 2.02
N PRO A 106 -17.70 27.18 2.38
CA PRO A 106 -18.31 26.33 3.41
C PRO A 106 -18.09 24.83 3.18
N THR A 107 -18.08 24.38 1.92
CA THR A 107 -17.79 22.99 1.53
C THR A 107 -16.34 22.58 1.85
N ARG A 108 -15.36 23.46 1.59
CA ARG A 108 -13.95 23.21 1.94
C ARG A 108 -13.74 23.27 3.46
N MET A 109 -14.42 24.18 4.15
CA MET A 109 -14.43 24.25 5.61
C MET A 109 -14.99 22.97 6.23
N LYS A 110 -16.08 22.42 5.67
CA LYS A 110 -16.63 21.11 6.06
C LYS A 110 -15.61 20.00 5.84
N SER A 111 -14.96 19.92 4.67
CA SER A 111 -13.92 18.91 4.39
C SER A 111 -12.73 18.98 5.36
N LEU A 112 -12.31 20.19 5.72
CA LEU A 112 -11.26 20.43 6.70
C LEU A 112 -11.72 20.04 8.12
N ALA A 113 -12.92 20.47 8.52
CA ALA A 113 -13.54 20.12 9.80
C ALA A 113 -13.70 18.61 9.96
N VAL A 114 -14.03 17.91 8.86
CA VAL A 114 -14.13 16.46 8.79
C VAL A 114 -12.80 15.78 9.10
N SER A 115 -11.72 16.32 8.53
CA SER A 115 -10.36 15.81 8.74
C SER A 115 -9.88 16.09 10.17
N ILE A 116 -10.24 17.26 10.71
CA ILE A 116 -9.82 17.74 12.03
C ILE A 116 -10.60 17.08 13.19
N GLY A 117 -11.91 16.87 13.02
CA GLY A 117 -12.78 16.27 14.04
C GLY A 117 -12.35 14.84 14.41
N ARG A 118 -11.76 14.10 13.47
CA ARG A 118 -11.22 12.75 13.71
C ARG A 118 -10.02 12.72 14.66
N ILE A 119 -9.27 13.82 14.77
CA ILE A 119 -7.93 13.84 15.39
C ILE A 119 -7.88 14.74 16.64
N GLY A 120 -8.85 15.66 16.77
CA GLY A 120 -9.07 16.45 17.98
C GLY A 120 -8.86 17.95 17.86
N GLY A 121 -9.06 18.57 16.69
CA GLY A 121 -9.07 20.04 16.62
C GLY A 121 -10.39 20.64 17.13
N VAL A 122 -10.64 20.43 18.42
CA VAL A 122 -11.72 21.07 19.17
C VAL A 122 -11.56 22.60 19.09
N SER A 123 -10.33 23.12 19.12
CA SER A 123 -10.04 24.55 18.93
C SER A 123 -10.46 25.09 17.56
N PHE A 124 -10.26 24.30 16.50
CA PHE A 124 -10.71 24.63 15.15
C PHE A 124 -12.24 24.64 15.07
N LEU A 125 -12.89 23.57 15.53
CA LEU A 125 -14.36 23.51 15.59
C LEU A 125 -14.89 24.69 16.40
N ASN A 126 -14.32 24.98 17.57
CA ASN A 126 -14.74 26.08 18.43
C ASN A 126 -14.73 27.44 17.71
N ARG A 127 -13.76 27.67 16.81
CA ARG A 127 -13.59 28.91 16.05
C ARG A 127 -14.54 29.04 14.87
N TRP A 128 -14.81 27.95 14.14
CA TRP A 128 -15.51 28.00 12.85
C TRP A 128 -16.87 27.30 12.84
N LEU A 129 -17.32 26.74 13.97
CA LEU A 129 -18.59 25.99 14.04
C LEU A 129 -19.81 26.81 13.57
N ASN A 130 -19.77 28.14 13.72
CA ASN A 130 -20.85 29.01 13.28
C ASN A 130 -20.92 29.16 11.75
N ASP A 131 -19.80 28.91 11.05
CA ASP A 131 -19.69 29.05 9.60
C ASP A 131 -19.85 27.69 8.87
N ILE A 132 -20.10 26.62 9.62
CA ILE A 132 -20.28 25.26 9.11
C ILE A 132 -21.76 24.89 9.14
N GLU A 133 -22.26 24.34 8.04
CA GLU A 133 -23.59 23.73 7.98
C GLU A 133 -23.61 22.38 8.72
N ILE A 134 -24.54 22.22 9.67
CA ILE A 134 -24.70 20.98 10.43
C ILE A 134 -25.71 20.10 9.70
N ASP A 135 -25.21 19.14 8.92
CA ASP A 135 -26.00 18.09 8.30
C ASP A 135 -25.61 16.70 8.86
N GLU A 136 -26.33 15.65 8.44
CA GLU A 136 -26.08 14.28 8.91
C GLU A 136 -24.64 13.83 8.62
N GLU A 137 -24.08 14.19 7.47
CA GLU A 137 -22.70 13.84 7.10
C GLU A 137 -21.68 14.49 8.05
N PHE A 138 -21.87 15.75 8.40
CA PHE A 138 -21.02 16.44 9.37
C PHE A 138 -21.10 15.75 10.74
N ILE A 139 -22.31 15.45 11.22
CA ILE A 139 -22.51 14.78 12.53
C ILE A 139 -21.86 13.38 12.53
N GLU A 140 -22.04 12.60 11.47
CA GLU A 140 -21.39 11.29 11.32
C GLU A 140 -19.87 11.39 11.44
N VAL A 141 -19.26 12.44 10.87
CA VAL A 141 -17.82 12.60 10.95
C VAL A 141 -17.37 12.96 12.36
N ILE A 142 -18.05 13.89 13.03
CA ILE A 142 -17.73 14.22 14.43
C ILE A 142 -17.93 12.98 15.32
N ALA A 143 -18.93 12.15 15.03
CA ALA A 143 -19.18 10.90 15.75
C ALA A 143 -18.09 9.83 15.56
N ARG A 144 -17.27 9.90 14.50
CA ARG A 144 -16.07 9.05 14.32
C ARG A 144 -14.87 9.57 15.10
N GLY A 145 -14.92 10.83 15.56
CA GLY A 145 -13.80 11.54 16.16
C GLY A 145 -13.73 11.49 17.68
N LYS A 146 -13.08 12.50 18.24
CA LYS A 146 -12.94 12.71 19.69
C LYS A 146 -14.29 13.08 20.32
N ILE A 147 -14.55 12.58 21.53
CA ILE A 147 -15.80 12.85 22.26
C ILE A 147 -15.97 14.33 22.57
N GLU A 148 -14.88 15.04 22.87
CA GLU A 148 -14.86 16.47 23.19
C GLU A 148 -15.39 17.33 22.03
N ALA A 149 -15.17 16.89 20.79
CA ALA A 149 -15.69 17.57 19.61
C ALA A 149 -17.22 17.44 19.49
N MET A 150 -17.76 16.26 19.81
CA MET A 150 -19.21 16.03 19.86
C MET A 150 -19.84 16.78 21.03
N GLU A 151 -19.20 16.80 22.20
CA GLU A 151 -19.66 17.57 23.36
C GLU A 151 -19.73 19.06 23.05
N LEU A 152 -18.69 19.63 22.44
CA LEU A 152 -18.68 21.04 22.02
C LEU A 152 -19.79 21.35 20.99
N LEU A 153 -20.00 20.44 20.03
CA LEU A 153 -21.07 20.56 19.04
C LEU A 153 -22.45 20.58 19.72
N LEU A 154 -22.68 19.64 20.64
CA LEU A 154 -23.92 19.52 21.40
C LEU A 154 -24.12 20.70 22.38
N GLU A 155 -23.05 21.26 22.93
CA GLU A 155 -23.09 22.44 23.81
C GLU A 155 -23.50 23.69 23.04
N LYS A 156 -22.88 23.94 21.88
CA LYS A 156 -23.09 25.18 21.12
C LYS A 156 -24.33 25.16 20.22
N ARG A 157 -24.60 24.02 19.57
CA ARG A 157 -25.63 23.89 18.52
C ARG A 157 -26.44 22.60 18.65
N GLY A 158 -26.61 22.08 19.87
CA GLY A 158 -27.24 20.79 20.12
C GLY A 158 -28.69 20.64 19.62
N GLU A 159 -29.45 21.73 19.48
CA GLU A 159 -30.81 21.69 18.92
C GLU A 159 -30.83 21.32 17.43
N GLU A 160 -29.73 21.57 16.72
CA GLU A 160 -29.58 21.25 15.29
C GLU A 160 -29.02 19.82 15.07
N VAL A 161 -28.56 19.16 16.13
CA VAL A 161 -27.91 17.85 16.07
C VAL A 161 -28.96 16.75 16.19
N LEU A 162 -29.32 16.14 15.06
CA LEU A 162 -30.19 14.97 15.02
C LEU A 162 -29.36 13.68 15.02
N ILE A 163 -29.43 12.92 16.11
CA ILE A 163 -28.81 11.59 16.19
C ILE A 163 -29.74 10.56 15.57
N THR A 164 -29.46 10.24 14.30
CA THR A 164 -30.16 9.21 13.52
C THR A 164 -29.58 7.82 13.75
N GLN A 165 -30.26 6.79 13.22
CA GLN A 165 -29.74 5.42 13.20
C GLN A 165 -28.36 5.33 12.54
N LYS A 166 -28.15 6.07 11.45
CA LYS A 166 -26.90 6.07 10.69
C LYS A 166 -25.76 6.66 11.51
N VAL A 167 -25.98 7.80 12.19
CA VAL A 167 -25.01 8.41 13.09
C VAL A 167 -24.63 7.44 14.22
N LEU A 168 -25.61 6.77 14.83
CA LEU A 168 -25.35 5.80 15.90
C LEU A 168 -24.53 4.59 15.41
N ILE A 169 -24.87 4.02 14.25
CA ILE A 169 -24.11 2.91 13.63
C ILE A 169 -22.67 3.36 13.33
N THR A 170 -22.51 4.56 12.77
CA THR A 170 -21.19 5.14 12.45
C THR A 170 -20.33 5.30 13.71
N ALA A 171 -20.87 5.89 14.78
CA ALA A 171 -20.18 6.02 16.05
C ALA A 171 -19.82 4.65 16.63
N THR A 172 -20.79 3.73 16.63
CA THR A 172 -20.63 2.37 17.12
C THR A 172 -19.54 1.64 16.34
N ARG A 173 -19.38 1.85 15.04
CA ARG A 173 -18.34 1.17 14.26
C ARG A 173 -16.96 1.82 14.39
N GLN A 174 -16.88 3.14 14.51
CA GLN A 174 -15.64 3.88 14.22
C GLN A 174 -15.17 4.87 15.29
N ALA A 175 -15.98 5.22 16.30
CA ALA A 175 -15.56 6.19 17.32
C ALA A 175 -14.30 5.72 18.08
N ASP A 176 -13.35 6.62 18.36
CA ASP A 176 -12.15 6.27 19.13
C ASP A 176 -12.50 5.99 20.60
N ASP A 177 -13.31 6.84 21.23
CA ASP A 177 -13.78 6.63 22.61
C ASP A 177 -15.15 5.92 22.62
N PRO A 178 -15.28 4.72 23.23
CA PRO A 178 -16.57 4.06 23.45
C PRO A 178 -17.62 4.93 24.15
N GLN A 179 -17.21 5.90 24.98
CA GLN A 179 -18.13 6.84 25.63
C GLN A 179 -18.90 7.72 24.65
N MET A 180 -18.40 7.90 23.41
CA MET A 180 -19.16 8.54 22.34
C MET A 180 -20.51 7.84 22.14
N VAL A 181 -20.54 6.50 22.14
CA VAL A 181 -21.78 5.73 21.98
C VAL A 181 -22.74 5.98 23.14
N SER A 182 -22.23 6.04 24.38
CA SER A 182 -23.02 6.38 25.57
C SER A 182 -23.62 7.80 25.48
N LEU A 183 -22.82 8.78 25.05
CA LEU A 183 -23.27 10.16 24.85
C LEU A 183 -24.40 10.24 23.82
N LEU A 184 -24.22 9.60 22.66
CA LEU A 184 -25.19 9.62 21.57
C LEU A 184 -26.47 8.87 21.92
N LEU A 185 -26.38 7.74 22.62
CA LEU A 185 -27.56 7.00 23.09
C LEU A 185 -28.42 7.86 24.03
N LYS A 186 -27.82 8.66 24.90
CA LYS A 186 -28.56 9.57 25.81
C LYS A 186 -29.24 10.74 25.07
N ARG A 187 -28.75 11.10 23.88
CA ARG A 187 -29.23 12.23 23.06
C ARG A 187 -29.97 11.77 21.79
N ARG A 188 -30.31 10.48 21.70
CA ARG A 188 -30.89 9.89 20.49
C ARG A 188 -32.28 10.44 20.17
N ALA A 189 -32.58 10.60 18.88
CA ALA A 189 -33.92 10.98 18.44
C ALA A 189 -34.95 9.88 18.79
N ALA A 190 -36.22 10.28 18.98
CA ALA A 190 -37.31 9.33 19.17
C ALA A 190 -37.39 8.37 17.97
N GLY A 191 -37.32 7.06 18.23
CA GLY A 191 -37.30 6.01 17.20
C GLY A 191 -35.91 5.47 16.83
N THR A 192 -34.81 6.09 17.30
CA THR A 192 -33.47 5.51 17.18
C THR A 192 -33.29 4.43 18.25
N THR A 193 -33.13 3.18 17.83
CA THR A 193 -33.06 2.01 18.73
C THR A 193 -31.78 1.22 18.49
N ILE A 194 -31.38 0.43 19.48
CA ILE A 194 -30.30 -0.53 19.32
C ILE A 194 -30.87 -1.75 18.59
N ASN A 195 -30.78 -1.70 17.26
CA ASN A 195 -31.21 -2.77 16.37
C ASN A 195 -30.04 -3.70 16.02
N LYS A 196 -30.31 -4.71 15.20
CA LYS A 196 -29.29 -5.65 14.71
C LYS A 196 -28.08 -4.96 14.07
N ASP A 197 -28.27 -3.92 13.27
CA ASP A 197 -27.17 -3.22 12.59
C ASP A 197 -26.20 -2.54 13.58
N VAL A 198 -26.71 -2.03 14.70
CA VAL A 198 -25.88 -1.45 15.77
C VAL A 198 -25.07 -2.54 16.47
N ILE A 199 -25.66 -3.72 16.71
CA ILE A 199 -24.95 -4.87 17.31
C ILE A 199 -23.89 -5.43 16.35
N LEU A 200 -24.19 -5.54 15.05
CA LEU A 200 -23.21 -5.93 14.02
C LEU A 200 -22.05 -4.93 13.94
N ALA A 201 -22.36 -3.63 13.96
CA ALA A 201 -21.34 -2.58 13.97
C ALA A 201 -20.38 -2.70 15.16
N ALA A 202 -20.88 -3.04 16.36
CA ALA A 202 -20.06 -3.29 17.54
C ALA A 202 -19.22 -4.58 17.42
N SER A 203 -19.82 -5.64 16.87
CA SER A 203 -19.19 -6.96 16.67
C SER A 203 -18.03 -6.90 15.68
N GLN A 204 -18.11 -6.02 14.68
CA GLN A 204 -17.09 -5.82 13.64
C GLN A 204 -15.90 -4.96 14.09
N ARG A 205 -15.95 -4.36 15.29
CA ARG A 205 -14.87 -3.49 15.77
C ARG A 205 -13.62 -4.28 16.13
N LEU A 206 -12.50 -3.94 15.50
CA LEU A 206 -11.19 -4.56 15.80
C LEU A 206 -10.53 -4.02 17.09
N SER A 207 -11.09 -2.97 17.69
CA SER A 207 -10.58 -2.40 18.93
C SER A 207 -11.70 -1.80 19.77
N LYS A 208 -11.66 -2.06 21.08
CA LYS A 208 -12.63 -1.59 22.07
C LYS A 208 -14.06 -2.09 21.78
N GLY A 209 -14.20 -3.15 20.97
CA GLY A 209 -15.47 -3.77 20.58
C GLY A 209 -16.24 -4.29 21.79
N SER A 210 -15.56 -5.01 22.68
CA SER A 210 -16.13 -5.52 23.94
C SER A 210 -16.66 -4.41 24.85
N LYS A 211 -16.01 -3.25 24.88
CA LYS A 211 -16.45 -2.08 25.67
C LYS A 211 -17.71 -1.45 25.08
N VAL A 212 -17.75 -1.27 23.76
CA VAL A 212 -18.94 -0.75 23.05
C VAL A 212 -20.10 -1.73 23.21
N MET A 213 -19.87 -3.03 23.02
CA MET A 213 -20.90 -4.05 23.23
C MET A 213 -21.47 -3.98 24.65
N ARG A 214 -20.62 -3.81 25.68
CA ARG A 214 -21.08 -3.64 27.06
C ARG A 214 -22.04 -2.47 27.23
N ILE A 215 -21.71 -1.30 26.66
CA ILE A 215 -22.58 -0.12 26.70
C ILE A 215 -23.94 -0.42 26.05
N LEU A 216 -23.94 -1.10 24.90
CA LEU A 216 -25.17 -1.47 24.20
C LEU A 216 -26.04 -2.42 25.05
N LEU A 217 -25.42 -3.46 25.64
CA LEU A 217 -26.13 -4.42 26.49
C LEU A 217 -26.62 -3.80 27.81
N ASP A 218 -25.94 -2.80 28.35
CA ASP A 218 -26.38 -2.03 29.52
C ASP A 218 -27.64 -1.19 29.22
N GLU A 219 -27.75 -0.67 28.00
CA GLU A 219 -28.91 0.12 27.56
C GLU A 219 -30.09 -0.74 27.07
N CYS A 220 -29.84 -1.94 26.50
CA CYS A 220 -30.86 -2.84 25.97
C CYS A 220 -31.51 -3.79 26.99
N GLY A 221 -30.83 -4.13 28.09
CA GLY A 221 -31.30 -5.20 28.97
C GLY A 221 -31.32 -6.58 28.29
N SER A 222 -32.37 -7.38 28.52
CA SER A 222 -32.50 -8.77 28.05
C SER A 222 -33.03 -8.93 26.63
N ASP A 223 -33.40 -7.85 25.94
CA ASP A 223 -34.16 -7.92 24.68
C ASP A 223 -33.30 -8.11 23.41
N THR A 224 -31.98 -8.28 23.56
CA THR A 224 -31.07 -8.48 22.42
C THR A 224 -30.95 -9.96 22.07
N THR A 225 -31.63 -10.38 21.00
CA THR A 225 -31.45 -11.71 20.41
C THR A 225 -30.14 -11.76 19.63
N ILE A 226 -29.26 -12.69 19.99
CA ILE A 226 -28.06 -13.01 19.19
C ILE A 226 -28.44 -14.05 18.15
N ASP A 227 -28.57 -13.62 16.90
CA ASP A 227 -28.79 -14.52 15.78
C ASP A 227 -27.46 -15.05 15.21
N ASP A 228 -27.55 -15.97 14.25
CA ASP A 228 -26.38 -16.59 13.63
C ASP A 228 -25.48 -15.56 12.93
N GLU A 229 -26.04 -14.52 12.29
CA GLU A 229 -25.24 -13.48 11.63
C GLU A 229 -24.40 -12.69 12.64
N ILE A 230 -24.99 -12.26 13.75
CA ILE A 230 -24.24 -11.58 14.83
C ILE A 230 -23.15 -12.51 15.38
N LEU A 231 -23.49 -13.78 15.61
CA LEU A 231 -22.53 -14.74 16.15
C LEU A 231 -21.35 -14.98 15.19
N GLN A 232 -21.63 -15.10 13.89
CA GLN A 232 -20.60 -15.24 12.86
C GLN A 232 -19.64 -14.05 12.85
N GLU A 233 -20.13 -12.81 12.96
CA GLU A 233 -19.27 -11.63 13.02
C GLU A 233 -18.40 -11.60 14.29
N ILE A 234 -18.95 -12.02 15.43
CA ILE A 234 -18.20 -12.15 16.68
C ILE A 234 -17.06 -13.16 16.53
N VAL A 235 -17.33 -14.35 15.97
CA VAL A 235 -16.29 -15.38 15.82
C VAL A 235 -15.31 -15.10 14.67
N ARG A 236 -15.62 -14.21 13.73
CA ARG A 236 -14.66 -13.70 12.73
C ARG A 236 -13.73 -12.63 13.31
N ASN A 237 -14.14 -11.95 14.38
CA ASN A 237 -13.35 -10.90 15.02
C ASN A 237 -12.22 -11.49 15.89
N ARG A 238 -11.00 -11.46 15.36
CA ARG A 238 -9.79 -12.02 16.00
C ARG A 238 -9.29 -11.25 17.22
N TYR A 239 -9.75 -10.01 17.42
CA TYR A 239 -9.20 -9.10 18.42
C TYR A 239 -10.13 -8.90 19.62
N GLU A 240 -11.43 -8.76 19.37
CA GLU A 240 -12.42 -8.47 20.42
C GLU A 240 -13.52 -9.54 20.51
N GLY A 241 -13.61 -10.46 19.54
CA GLY A 241 -14.68 -11.45 19.43
C GLY A 241 -14.79 -12.35 20.65
N LEU A 242 -13.66 -12.85 21.17
CA LEU A 242 -13.63 -13.69 22.37
C LEU A 242 -14.16 -12.99 23.61
N ASP A 243 -13.77 -11.73 23.82
CA ASP A 243 -14.24 -10.94 24.96
C ASP A 243 -15.72 -10.57 24.82
N ILE A 244 -16.18 -10.31 23.60
CA ILE A 244 -17.61 -10.12 23.30
C ILE A 244 -18.39 -11.40 23.60
N MET A 245 -17.90 -12.56 23.17
CA MET A 245 -18.55 -13.86 23.43
C MET A 245 -18.66 -14.15 24.94
N LYS A 246 -17.57 -13.94 25.69
CA LYS A 246 -17.58 -14.06 27.16
C LYS A 246 -18.59 -13.11 27.80
N LEU A 247 -18.68 -11.87 27.32
CA LEU A 247 -19.63 -10.88 27.82
C LEU A 247 -21.08 -11.34 27.60
N LEU A 248 -21.42 -11.83 26.41
CA LEU A 248 -22.76 -12.34 26.10
C LEU A 248 -23.15 -13.53 26.98
N LEU A 249 -22.22 -14.49 27.15
CA LEU A 249 -22.41 -15.65 28.03
C LEU A 249 -22.59 -15.25 29.49
N SER A 250 -21.83 -14.26 29.98
CA SER A 250 -21.92 -13.78 31.37
C SER A 250 -23.27 -13.15 31.72
N ARG A 251 -24.00 -12.65 30.72
CA ARG A 251 -25.34 -12.06 30.88
C ARG A 251 -26.48 -13.06 30.62
N GLN A 252 -26.17 -14.35 30.46
CA GLN A 252 -27.13 -15.40 30.12
C GLN A 252 -27.99 -15.08 28.88
N GLN A 253 -27.47 -14.27 27.95
CA GLN A 253 -28.16 -13.97 26.68
C GLN A 253 -28.01 -15.11 25.64
N ALA A 254 -27.38 -16.22 26.00
CA ALA A 254 -27.03 -17.28 25.06
C ALA A 254 -28.09 -18.39 24.97
N GLY A 255 -28.81 -18.38 23.85
CA GLY A 255 -29.52 -19.52 23.27
C GLY A 255 -29.19 -19.63 21.78
N PHE A 256 -27.90 -19.47 21.43
CA PHE A 256 -27.47 -19.45 20.02
C PHE A 256 -27.32 -20.87 19.46
N VAL A 257 -27.55 -20.98 18.15
CA VAL A 257 -27.30 -22.20 17.39
C VAL A 257 -25.92 -22.09 16.78
N VAL A 258 -25.07 -23.08 17.01
CA VAL A 258 -23.75 -23.16 16.37
C VAL A 258 -23.94 -23.85 15.02
N THR A 259 -23.92 -23.06 13.95
CA THR A 259 -23.92 -23.57 12.58
C THR A 259 -22.52 -24.04 12.16
N GLU A 260 -22.45 -24.82 11.07
CA GLU A 260 -21.16 -25.21 10.45
C GLU A 260 -20.32 -23.98 10.08
N GLU A 261 -20.97 -22.93 9.55
CA GLU A 261 -20.29 -21.70 9.17
C GLU A 261 -19.73 -20.98 10.40
N THR A 262 -20.52 -20.82 11.46
CA THR A 262 -20.04 -20.26 12.74
C THR A 262 -18.85 -21.04 13.28
N PHE A 263 -18.93 -22.37 13.30
CA PHE A 263 -17.84 -23.21 13.84
C PHE A 263 -16.56 -23.12 12.98
N SER A 264 -16.70 -23.12 11.65
CA SER A 264 -15.58 -23.00 10.73
C SER A 264 -14.95 -21.60 10.77
N ASN A 265 -15.73 -20.54 10.92
CA ASN A 265 -15.20 -19.18 11.12
C ASN A 265 -14.43 -19.06 12.44
N ALA A 266 -14.95 -19.63 13.53
CA ALA A 266 -14.26 -19.67 14.80
C ALA A 266 -12.93 -20.42 14.69
N ALA A 267 -12.92 -21.58 14.02
CA ALA A 267 -11.71 -22.35 13.77
C ALA A 267 -10.67 -21.58 12.95
N ARG A 268 -11.09 -20.77 11.97
CA ARG A 268 -10.20 -19.94 11.13
C ARG A 268 -9.63 -18.72 11.85
N CYS A 269 -10.44 -18.07 12.68
CA CYS A 269 -10.16 -16.71 13.18
C CYS A 269 -9.80 -16.64 14.67
N ASN A 270 -10.11 -17.65 15.46
CA ASN A 270 -10.00 -17.60 16.93
C ASN A 270 -9.11 -18.72 17.50
N ASN A 271 -9.01 -18.77 18.83
CA ASN A 271 -8.21 -19.74 19.57
C ASN A 271 -9.08 -20.91 20.09
N GLN A 272 -8.44 -21.84 20.80
CA GLN A 272 -9.11 -22.98 21.43
C GLN A 272 -10.21 -22.56 22.41
N GLU A 273 -10.01 -21.47 23.17
CA GLU A 273 -10.99 -21.01 24.15
C GLU A 273 -12.32 -20.61 23.49
N MET A 274 -12.29 -19.93 22.34
CA MET A 274 -13.52 -19.65 21.58
C MET A 274 -14.25 -20.94 21.18
N MET A 275 -13.51 -21.94 20.69
CA MET A 275 -14.08 -23.22 20.28
C MET A 275 -14.71 -23.95 21.46
N GLU A 276 -14.06 -23.95 22.62
CA GLU A 276 -14.61 -24.51 23.86
C GLU A 276 -15.89 -23.79 24.30
N LEU A 277 -15.95 -22.47 24.19
CA LEU A 277 -17.18 -21.70 24.48
C LEU A 277 -18.32 -22.09 23.54
N LEU A 278 -18.05 -22.29 22.25
CA LEU A 278 -19.06 -22.76 21.29
C LEU A 278 -19.52 -24.18 21.59
N VAL A 279 -18.59 -25.10 21.87
CA VAL A 279 -18.89 -26.51 22.18
C VAL A 279 -19.71 -26.64 23.46
N ASN A 280 -19.34 -25.92 24.51
CA ASN A 280 -20.00 -26.01 25.82
C ASN A 280 -21.39 -25.35 25.86
N ASN A 281 -21.68 -24.47 24.90
CA ASN A 281 -22.95 -23.71 24.85
C ASN A 281 -23.78 -24.03 23.59
N ALA A 282 -23.39 -25.02 22.79
CA ALA A 282 -24.17 -25.47 21.66
C ALA A 282 -25.48 -26.12 22.12
N SER A 283 -26.60 -25.72 21.52
CA SER A 283 -27.94 -26.21 21.85
C SER A 283 -28.31 -27.53 21.17
N GLY A 284 -27.40 -28.13 20.38
CA GLY A 284 -27.56 -29.42 19.69
C GLY A 284 -26.68 -30.54 20.25
N SER A 285 -27.07 -31.80 20.05
CA SER A 285 -26.32 -32.98 20.53
C SER A 285 -25.08 -33.34 19.71
N GLU A 286 -24.97 -32.86 18.48
CA GLU A 286 -23.82 -33.08 17.61
C GLU A 286 -23.20 -31.76 17.16
N LEU A 287 -21.87 -31.68 17.26
CA LEU A 287 -21.08 -30.54 16.77
C LEU A 287 -20.99 -30.59 15.24
N PRO A 288 -21.16 -29.45 14.53
CA PRO A 288 -21.12 -29.40 13.08
C PRO A 288 -19.67 -29.37 12.55
N ILE A 289 -18.90 -30.42 12.84
CA ILE A 289 -17.51 -30.57 12.38
C ILE A 289 -17.53 -31.22 10.99
N THR A 290 -17.04 -30.49 9.99
CA THR A 290 -16.96 -30.94 8.58
C THR A 290 -15.53 -30.88 8.06
N ASP A 291 -15.32 -31.29 6.81
CA ASP A 291 -14.05 -31.10 6.11
C ASP A 291 -13.67 -29.62 6.01
N GLN A 292 -14.65 -28.73 5.85
CA GLN A 292 -14.43 -27.27 5.87
C GLN A 292 -13.87 -26.79 7.20
N THR A 293 -14.27 -27.40 8.33
CA THR A 293 -13.68 -27.10 9.64
C THR A 293 -12.19 -27.45 9.67
N LEU A 294 -11.78 -28.58 9.09
CA LEU A 294 -10.37 -28.97 9.02
C LEU A 294 -9.55 -28.01 8.15
N VAL A 295 -10.11 -27.58 7.01
CA VAL A 295 -9.51 -26.57 6.14
C VAL A 295 -9.39 -25.23 6.88
N ALA A 296 -10.43 -24.82 7.62
CA ALA A 296 -10.41 -23.60 8.41
C ALA A 296 -9.35 -23.62 9.52
N VAL A 297 -9.14 -24.76 10.18
CA VAL A 297 -8.05 -24.94 11.16
C VAL A 297 -6.68 -24.79 10.49
N ALA A 298 -6.49 -25.34 9.30
CA ALA A 298 -5.26 -25.15 8.53
C ALA A 298 -5.05 -23.70 8.09
N ASP A 299 -6.13 -22.96 7.87
CA ASP A 299 -6.16 -21.54 7.50
C ASP A 299 -6.10 -20.58 8.70
N ASN A 300 -5.82 -21.12 9.89
CA ASN A 300 -5.60 -20.34 11.10
C ASN A 300 -4.09 -20.16 11.33
N PRO A 301 -3.51 -18.97 11.05
CA PRO A 301 -2.06 -18.77 11.12
C PRO A 301 -1.49 -18.78 12.54
N LEU A 302 -2.33 -18.61 13.57
CA LEU A 302 -1.87 -18.47 14.96
C LEU A 302 -2.06 -19.74 15.80
N HIS A 303 -3.13 -20.51 15.52
CA HIS A 303 -3.60 -21.56 16.42
C HIS A 303 -3.91 -22.90 15.74
N GLY A 304 -3.69 -23.04 14.43
CA GLY A 304 -4.09 -24.23 13.66
C GLY A 304 -3.64 -25.57 14.27
N GLY A 305 -2.36 -25.70 14.64
CA GLY A 305 -1.84 -26.94 15.25
C GLY A 305 -2.48 -27.30 16.60
N VAL A 306 -2.78 -26.31 17.44
CA VAL A 306 -3.44 -26.50 18.73
C VAL A 306 -4.91 -26.87 18.52
N LEU A 307 -5.59 -26.18 17.61
CA LEU A 307 -6.98 -26.46 17.27
C LEU A 307 -7.16 -27.85 16.65
N MET A 308 -6.23 -28.31 15.81
CA MET A 308 -6.28 -29.66 15.25
C MET A 308 -6.17 -30.74 16.34
N LYS A 309 -5.31 -30.53 17.34
CA LYS A 309 -5.22 -31.42 18.51
C LYS A 309 -6.52 -31.43 19.30
N TYR A 310 -7.08 -30.26 19.58
CA TYR A 310 -8.36 -30.13 20.27
C TYR A 310 -9.50 -30.86 19.53
N LEU A 311 -9.63 -30.68 18.21
CA LEU A 311 -10.62 -31.41 17.42
C LEU A 311 -10.42 -32.93 17.46
N PHE A 312 -9.16 -33.38 17.46
CA PHE A 312 -8.84 -34.80 17.61
C PHE A 312 -9.19 -35.32 19.01
N ASP A 313 -8.99 -34.53 20.07
CA ASP A 313 -9.39 -34.93 21.42
C ASP A 313 -10.94 -35.03 21.55
N LEU A 314 -11.68 -34.23 20.78
CA LEU A 314 -13.16 -34.25 20.74
C LEU A 314 -13.75 -35.44 19.96
N LYS A 315 -13.16 -35.81 18.82
CA LYS A 315 -13.77 -36.77 17.87
C LYS A 315 -12.85 -37.93 17.46
N GLY A 316 -11.57 -37.89 17.80
CA GLY A 316 -10.59 -38.92 17.45
C GLY A 316 -10.58 -39.21 15.94
N HIS A 317 -10.72 -40.49 15.60
CA HIS A 317 -10.76 -40.95 14.21
C HIS A 317 -12.11 -40.75 13.51
N ASP A 318 -13.14 -40.26 14.21
CA ASP A 318 -14.45 -39.93 13.64
C ASP A 318 -14.45 -38.55 12.93
N LEU A 319 -13.31 -37.85 12.93
CA LEU A 319 -13.16 -36.61 12.17
C LEU A 319 -13.35 -36.85 10.65
N PRO A 320 -13.98 -35.92 9.93
CA PRO A 320 -14.31 -36.03 8.51
C PRO A 320 -13.09 -35.80 7.61
N VAL A 321 -12.09 -36.67 7.71
CA VAL A 321 -10.89 -36.64 6.86
C VAL A 321 -11.21 -37.34 5.54
N SER A 322 -10.93 -36.67 4.43
CA SER A 322 -11.07 -37.19 3.07
C SER A 322 -9.87 -36.76 2.23
N GLU A 323 -9.67 -37.36 1.05
CA GLU A 323 -8.62 -36.89 0.14
C GLU A 323 -8.85 -35.43 -0.29
N ASP A 324 -10.10 -35.06 -0.56
CA ASP A 324 -10.45 -33.69 -0.96
C ASP A 324 -10.19 -32.68 0.16
N SER A 325 -10.39 -33.07 1.43
CA SER A 325 -10.06 -32.21 2.57
C SER A 325 -8.54 -32.06 2.72
N LEU A 326 -7.76 -33.13 2.56
CA LEU A 326 -6.29 -33.08 2.57
C LEU A 326 -5.72 -32.21 1.43
N VAL A 327 -6.27 -32.33 0.21
CA VAL A 327 -5.88 -31.50 -0.93
C VAL A 327 -6.22 -30.03 -0.68
N SER A 328 -7.38 -29.76 -0.07
CA SER A 328 -7.80 -28.39 0.27
C SER A 328 -6.92 -27.79 1.34
N ILE A 329 -6.62 -28.53 2.42
CA ILE A 329 -5.65 -28.15 3.47
C ILE A 329 -4.28 -27.86 2.84
N ALA A 330 -3.81 -28.72 1.94
CA ALA A 330 -2.51 -28.54 1.32
C ALA A 330 -2.43 -27.22 0.54
N LYS A 331 -3.54 -26.78 -0.09
CA LYS A 331 -3.67 -25.52 -0.85
C LYS A 331 -3.76 -24.24 -0.01
N VAL A 332 -3.93 -24.35 1.30
CA VAL A 332 -4.00 -23.18 2.19
C VAL A 332 -2.65 -22.48 2.28
N GLU A 333 -2.64 -21.16 2.11
CA GLU A 333 -1.45 -20.29 2.20
C GLU A 333 -1.15 -19.86 3.65
N SER A 334 -1.17 -20.82 4.58
CA SER A 334 -0.90 -20.60 6.01
C SER A 334 0.27 -21.47 6.46
N GLU A 335 1.14 -20.95 7.32
CA GLU A 335 2.27 -21.71 7.90
C GLU A 335 1.81 -22.93 8.71
N THR A 336 0.61 -22.87 9.30
CA THR A 336 0.05 -23.97 10.10
C THR A 336 -0.50 -25.11 9.24
N SER A 337 -0.70 -24.92 7.94
CA SER A 337 -1.24 -25.94 7.04
C SER A 337 -0.36 -27.20 6.99
N GLU A 338 0.98 -27.05 6.99
CA GLU A 338 1.91 -28.19 7.03
C GLU A 338 1.79 -28.97 8.35
N GLU A 339 1.66 -28.27 9.49
CA GLU A 339 1.51 -28.90 10.80
C GLU A 339 0.21 -29.71 10.87
N VAL A 340 -0.91 -29.10 10.47
CA VAL A 340 -2.24 -29.75 10.43
C VAL A 340 -2.22 -30.96 9.50
N LEU A 341 -1.69 -30.78 8.29
CA LEU A 341 -1.60 -31.85 7.30
C LEU A 341 -0.74 -33.01 7.78
N THR A 342 0.44 -32.72 8.34
CA THR A 342 1.34 -33.74 8.90
C THR A 342 0.68 -34.49 10.05
N PHE A 343 0.00 -33.78 10.96
CA PHE A 343 -0.72 -34.37 12.09
C PHE A 343 -1.79 -35.37 11.64
N ILE A 344 -2.56 -35.01 10.61
CA ILE A 344 -3.58 -35.88 10.02
C ILE A 344 -2.91 -37.07 9.30
N LEU A 345 -1.90 -36.83 8.47
CA LEU A 345 -1.24 -37.90 7.74
C LEU A 345 -0.69 -38.97 8.69
N GLU A 346 0.01 -38.59 9.75
CA GLU A 346 0.56 -39.52 10.77
C GLU A 346 -0.50 -40.43 11.41
N ARG A 347 -1.71 -39.92 11.65
CA ARG A 347 -2.79 -40.65 12.34
C ARG A 347 -3.67 -41.47 11.41
N TRP A 348 -3.84 -41.04 10.16
CA TRP A 348 -4.62 -41.78 9.17
C TRP A 348 -3.70 -42.44 8.12
N ALA A 349 -2.87 -43.38 8.57
CA ALA A 349 -1.86 -44.05 7.73
C ALA A 349 -2.43 -44.88 6.56
N LYS A 350 -3.73 -45.21 6.58
CA LYS A 350 -4.40 -46.04 5.57
C LYS A 350 -4.91 -45.26 4.34
N PHE A 351 -4.81 -43.93 4.30
CA PHE A 351 -5.28 -43.17 3.14
C PHE A 351 -4.44 -43.48 1.89
N PRO A 352 -5.08 -43.78 0.75
CA PRO A 352 -4.36 -43.94 -0.51
C PRO A 352 -3.64 -42.65 -0.87
N THR A 353 -2.35 -42.78 -1.20
CA THR A 353 -1.55 -41.66 -1.69
C THR A 353 -1.77 -41.54 -3.20
N THR A 354 -2.50 -40.53 -3.63
CA THR A 354 -2.81 -40.27 -5.05
C THR A 354 -1.85 -39.25 -5.65
N ASP A 355 -1.82 -39.17 -6.98
CA ASP A 355 -1.06 -38.13 -7.70
C ASP A 355 -1.54 -36.73 -7.31
N LYS A 356 -2.87 -36.54 -7.22
CA LYS A 356 -3.51 -35.28 -6.82
C LYS A 356 -3.02 -34.80 -5.45
N LEU A 357 -2.89 -35.71 -4.47
CA LEU A 357 -2.40 -35.37 -3.14
C LEU A 357 -0.89 -35.08 -3.14
N LEU A 358 -0.08 -35.85 -3.87
CA LEU A 358 1.36 -35.58 -4.01
C LEU A 358 1.63 -34.19 -4.63
N GLU A 359 0.90 -33.85 -5.69
CA GLU A 359 0.98 -32.54 -6.32
C GLU A 359 0.49 -31.44 -5.35
N ALA A 360 -0.61 -31.64 -4.64
CA ALA A 360 -1.12 -30.66 -3.67
C ALA A 360 -0.12 -30.40 -2.53
N THR A 361 0.62 -31.42 -2.10
CA THR A 361 1.58 -31.38 -0.99
C THR A 361 2.99 -31.02 -1.41
N SER A 362 3.24 -30.69 -2.68
CA SER A 362 4.57 -30.32 -3.19
C SER A 362 5.14 -29.04 -2.59
N ARG A 363 4.39 -28.32 -1.75
CA ARG A 363 4.85 -27.18 -0.93
C ARG A 363 5.12 -27.50 0.54
N HIS A 364 4.80 -28.72 0.97
CA HIS A 364 4.83 -29.17 2.36
C HIS A 364 5.86 -30.29 2.52
N LEU A 365 7.10 -29.94 2.87
CA LEU A 365 8.24 -30.86 2.90
C LEU A 365 7.99 -32.11 3.77
N ARG A 366 7.47 -31.94 4.99
CA ARG A 366 7.22 -33.03 5.93
C ARG A 366 6.06 -33.91 5.47
N ALA A 367 4.98 -33.28 5.03
CA ALA A 367 3.80 -34.00 4.53
C ALA A 367 4.16 -34.82 3.28
N LEU A 368 4.87 -34.22 2.32
CA LEU A 368 5.31 -34.91 1.12
C LEU A 368 6.26 -36.07 1.45
N LYS A 369 7.21 -35.88 2.38
CA LYS A 369 8.09 -36.95 2.84
C LYS A 369 7.30 -38.15 3.35
N LEU A 370 6.27 -37.93 4.17
CA LEU A 370 5.40 -39.01 4.69
C LEU A 370 4.65 -39.73 3.57
N LEU A 371 4.18 -39.02 2.55
CA LEU A 371 3.47 -39.61 1.42
C LEU A 371 4.42 -40.43 0.52
N LEU A 372 5.63 -39.92 0.26
CA LEU A 372 6.67 -40.65 -0.47
C LEU A 372 7.17 -41.90 0.31
N ASP A 373 7.08 -41.90 1.63
CA ASP A 373 7.39 -43.10 2.44
C ASP A 373 6.30 -44.17 2.33
N ARG A 374 5.05 -43.78 2.06
CA ARG A 374 3.91 -44.70 1.90
C ARG A 374 3.80 -45.27 0.49
N ARG A 375 4.30 -44.54 -0.51
CA ARG A 375 4.10 -44.82 -1.92
C ARG A 375 5.43 -44.90 -2.65
N GLN A 376 5.72 -46.05 -3.24
CA GLN A 376 6.98 -46.32 -3.98
C GLN A 376 6.75 -46.69 -5.46
N ASP A 377 5.52 -46.63 -5.97
CA ASP A 377 5.18 -46.89 -7.38
C ASP A 377 5.28 -45.63 -8.25
N CYS A 378 4.60 -45.58 -9.41
CA CYS A 378 4.72 -44.51 -10.41
C CYS A 378 4.34 -43.12 -9.85
N LEU A 379 5.34 -42.28 -9.56
CA LEU A 379 5.16 -40.92 -9.03
C LEU A 379 5.00 -39.88 -10.13
N PRO A 380 4.17 -38.82 -9.94
CA PRO A 380 3.94 -37.76 -10.92
C PRO A 380 5.07 -36.69 -10.89
N ILE A 381 6.33 -37.12 -10.98
CA ILE A 381 7.51 -36.29 -10.72
C ILE A 381 7.54 -35.01 -11.57
N ARG A 382 7.25 -35.11 -12.87
CA ARG A 382 7.24 -33.93 -13.77
C ARG A 382 6.24 -32.87 -13.33
N SER A 383 5.02 -33.29 -12.99
CA SER A 383 3.94 -32.39 -12.54
C SER A 383 4.31 -31.73 -11.22
N MET A 384 4.88 -32.50 -10.28
CA MET A 384 5.37 -31.99 -9.00
C MET A 384 6.47 -30.93 -9.21
N VAL A 385 7.46 -31.22 -10.06
CA VAL A 385 8.56 -30.27 -10.36
C VAL A 385 8.02 -28.98 -10.98
N GLN A 386 7.14 -29.07 -11.98
CA GLN A 386 6.54 -27.88 -12.60
C GLN A 386 5.83 -27.02 -11.57
N LYS A 387 5.04 -27.64 -10.69
CA LYS A 387 4.32 -26.91 -9.64
C LYS A 387 5.25 -26.23 -8.63
N ILE A 388 6.33 -26.90 -8.23
CA ILE A 388 7.35 -26.32 -7.33
C ILE A 388 7.96 -25.05 -7.96
N LEU A 389 8.20 -25.09 -9.27
CA LEU A 389 8.82 -23.99 -10.02
C LEU A 389 7.86 -22.83 -10.28
N GLU A 390 6.60 -23.12 -10.61
CA GLU A 390 5.56 -22.12 -10.88
C GLU A 390 5.16 -21.34 -9.62
N GLU A 391 4.97 -22.03 -8.49
CA GLU A 391 4.45 -21.43 -7.26
C GLU A 391 5.51 -20.63 -6.47
N ARG A 392 6.78 -20.57 -6.93
CA ARG A 392 7.93 -19.89 -6.27
C ARG A 392 7.91 -20.01 -4.74
N LEU A 393 7.70 -21.25 -4.29
CA LEU A 393 7.37 -21.58 -2.92
C LEU A 393 8.53 -21.28 -1.97
N ILE A 394 8.22 -20.75 -0.79
CA ILE A 394 9.18 -20.44 0.29
C ILE A 394 10.02 -21.69 0.68
N ASN A 395 9.50 -22.90 0.46
CA ASN A 395 10.16 -24.17 0.73
C ASN A 395 10.52 -24.98 -0.54
N GLY A 396 10.46 -24.36 -1.72
CA GLY A 396 10.69 -25.05 -3.00
C GLY A 396 12.05 -25.75 -3.07
N GLY A 397 13.10 -25.11 -2.55
CA GLY A 397 14.45 -25.69 -2.46
C GLY A 397 14.49 -26.98 -1.63
N GLY A 398 13.87 -26.99 -0.44
CA GLY A 398 13.89 -28.17 0.44
C GLY A 398 13.11 -29.36 -0.10
N VAL A 399 11.96 -29.11 -0.74
CA VAL A 399 11.19 -30.17 -1.42
C VAL A 399 12.00 -30.74 -2.59
N PHE A 400 12.69 -29.87 -3.33
CA PHE A 400 13.51 -30.28 -4.44
C PHE A 400 14.74 -31.11 -3.98
N GLU A 401 15.39 -30.70 -2.88
CA GLU A 401 16.45 -31.49 -2.24
C GLU A 401 15.97 -32.90 -1.89
N LEU A 402 14.76 -33.03 -1.32
CA LEU A 402 14.17 -34.33 -0.99
C LEU A 402 14.01 -35.22 -2.23
N LEU A 403 13.59 -34.65 -3.37
CA LEU A 403 13.43 -35.40 -4.61
C LEU A 403 14.78 -35.88 -5.18
N LEU A 404 15.81 -35.03 -5.12
CA LEU A 404 17.17 -35.39 -5.52
C LEU A 404 17.80 -36.44 -4.58
N ASP A 405 17.63 -36.29 -3.26
CA ASP A 405 18.16 -37.24 -2.26
C ASP A 405 17.56 -38.63 -2.40
N ARG A 406 16.29 -38.72 -2.82
CA ARG A 406 15.62 -39.99 -3.14
C ARG A 406 15.90 -40.51 -4.56
N GLN A 407 16.73 -39.82 -5.34
CA GLN A 407 17.03 -40.16 -6.74
C GLN A 407 15.76 -40.25 -7.62
N LEU A 408 14.76 -39.43 -7.33
CA LEU A 408 13.50 -39.38 -8.08
C LEU A 408 13.55 -38.43 -9.27
N VAL A 409 14.51 -37.49 -9.26
CA VAL A 409 14.76 -36.50 -10.31
C VAL A 409 16.25 -36.53 -10.65
N GLU A 410 16.58 -36.52 -11.94
CA GLU A 410 17.96 -36.29 -12.40
C GLU A 410 18.13 -34.84 -12.82
N VAL A 411 19.31 -34.27 -12.56
CA VAL A 411 19.65 -32.91 -13.00
C VAL A 411 20.01 -32.94 -14.48
N ASP A 412 19.00 -32.76 -15.33
CA ASP A 412 19.12 -32.63 -16.77
C ASP A 412 19.01 -31.16 -17.24
N GLU A 413 19.21 -30.94 -18.54
CA GLU A 413 19.14 -29.60 -19.14
C GLU A 413 17.75 -28.97 -19.01
N TRP A 414 16.69 -29.76 -19.18
CA TRP A 414 15.30 -29.29 -19.04
C TRP A 414 15.04 -28.73 -17.64
N LEU A 415 15.53 -29.42 -16.62
CA LEU A 415 15.37 -29.03 -15.23
C LEU A 415 16.08 -27.72 -14.91
N ILE A 416 17.32 -27.58 -15.37
CA ILE A 416 18.12 -26.37 -15.14
C ILE A 416 17.47 -25.19 -15.87
N GLU A 417 17.03 -25.37 -17.11
CA GLU A 417 16.34 -24.32 -17.88
C GLU A 417 15.06 -23.85 -17.20
N THR A 418 14.26 -24.78 -16.67
CA THR A 418 12.99 -24.46 -16.02
C THR A 418 13.21 -23.83 -14.65
N ALA A 419 14.27 -24.24 -13.93
CA ALA A 419 14.64 -23.70 -12.62
C ALA A 419 15.43 -22.40 -12.67
N ALA A 420 15.89 -21.95 -13.85
CA ALA A 420 16.84 -20.84 -13.97
C ALA A 420 16.32 -19.51 -13.41
N GLU A 421 15.01 -19.27 -13.36
CA GLU A 421 14.41 -18.05 -12.76
C GLU A 421 14.12 -18.22 -11.24
N ASN A 422 14.32 -19.41 -10.68
CA ASN A 422 14.08 -19.74 -9.28
C ASN A 422 15.42 -19.96 -8.56
N ALA A 423 15.89 -18.93 -7.86
CA ALA A 423 17.19 -18.94 -7.20
C ALA A 423 17.38 -20.08 -6.20
N ASP A 424 16.34 -20.39 -5.41
CA ASP A 424 16.42 -21.41 -4.37
C ASP A 424 16.65 -22.80 -4.99
N VAL A 425 15.91 -23.13 -6.07
CA VAL A 425 16.10 -24.40 -6.78
C VAL A 425 17.42 -24.43 -7.54
N LEU A 426 17.83 -23.31 -8.15
CA LEU A 426 19.11 -23.22 -8.85
C LEU A 426 20.31 -23.36 -7.88
N GLU A 427 20.19 -22.88 -6.65
CA GLU A 427 21.19 -23.06 -5.59
C GLU A 427 21.32 -24.53 -5.19
N VAL A 428 20.20 -25.23 -5.03
CA VAL A 428 20.20 -26.69 -4.79
C VAL A 428 20.87 -27.44 -5.95
N ILE A 429 20.54 -27.09 -7.19
CA ILE A 429 21.17 -27.66 -8.39
C ILE A 429 22.68 -27.41 -8.39
N TYR A 430 23.11 -26.18 -8.09
CA TYR A 430 24.52 -25.82 -8.03
C TYR A 430 25.28 -26.61 -6.94
N ASN A 431 24.67 -26.83 -5.78
CA ASN A 431 25.26 -27.61 -4.69
C ASN A 431 25.41 -29.10 -5.05
N ARG A 432 24.47 -29.68 -5.80
CA ARG A 432 24.45 -31.10 -6.17
C ARG A 432 25.22 -31.41 -7.44
N ASN A 433 25.16 -30.52 -8.42
CA ASN A 433 25.90 -30.62 -9.68
C ASN A 433 26.61 -29.30 -9.99
N PRO A 434 27.73 -28.97 -9.31
CA PRO A 434 28.47 -27.72 -9.54
C PRO A 434 29.01 -27.57 -10.96
N GLN A 435 28.96 -28.62 -11.78
CA GLN A 435 29.44 -28.63 -13.15
C GLN A 435 28.33 -28.62 -14.20
N PHE A 436 27.08 -28.33 -13.81
CA PHE A 436 25.96 -28.25 -14.75
C PHE A 436 26.25 -27.32 -15.94
N ALA A 437 25.68 -27.66 -17.10
CA ALA A 437 25.86 -26.92 -18.34
C ALA A 437 25.09 -25.58 -18.29
N VAL A 438 25.76 -24.48 -18.63
CA VAL A 438 25.14 -23.15 -18.71
C VAL A 438 24.94 -22.81 -20.18
N THR A 439 23.71 -22.90 -20.65
CA THR A 439 23.33 -22.54 -22.03
C THR A 439 22.90 -21.07 -22.11
N PRO A 440 22.90 -20.44 -23.30
CA PRO A 440 22.43 -19.06 -23.46
C PRO A 440 20.99 -18.86 -22.97
N LYS A 441 20.13 -19.87 -23.12
CA LYS A 441 18.74 -19.85 -22.64
C LYS A 441 18.68 -19.81 -21.11
N ILE A 442 19.51 -20.60 -20.41
CA ILE A 442 19.63 -20.56 -18.95
C ILE A 442 20.05 -19.16 -18.47
N VAL A 443 21.02 -18.55 -19.15
CA VAL A 443 21.50 -17.18 -18.81
C VAL A 443 20.38 -16.16 -18.98
N ALA A 444 19.64 -16.20 -20.09
CA ALA A 444 18.54 -15.26 -20.33
C ALA A 444 17.40 -15.44 -19.31
N THR A 445 17.00 -16.66 -19.00
CA THR A 445 15.96 -16.93 -17.99
C THR A 445 16.40 -16.49 -16.60
N ALA A 446 17.64 -16.79 -16.19
CA ALA A 446 18.16 -16.39 -14.89
C ALA A 446 18.35 -14.89 -14.74
N ALA A 447 18.53 -14.14 -15.84
CA ALA A 447 18.64 -12.70 -15.80
C ALA A 447 17.39 -11.99 -15.25
N ARG A 448 16.23 -12.66 -15.21
CA ARG A 448 15.00 -12.12 -14.59
C ARG A 448 15.04 -12.09 -13.06
N ASP A 449 16.02 -12.74 -12.44
CA ASP A 449 16.20 -12.79 -10.99
C ASP A 449 17.67 -12.57 -10.57
N ALA A 450 17.91 -11.62 -9.67
CA ALA A 450 19.27 -11.19 -9.32
C ALA A 450 20.07 -12.29 -8.58
N ASN A 451 19.39 -13.13 -7.80
CA ASN A 451 20.06 -14.22 -7.07
C ASN A 451 20.42 -15.37 -8.02
N SER A 452 19.53 -15.69 -8.95
CA SER A 452 19.77 -16.70 -9.99
C SER A 452 20.95 -16.29 -10.89
N MET A 453 20.97 -15.02 -11.34
CA MET A 453 22.10 -14.50 -12.12
C MET A 453 23.42 -14.54 -11.34
N ARG A 454 23.40 -14.23 -10.03
CA ARG A 454 24.60 -14.34 -9.16
C ARG A 454 25.15 -15.76 -9.13
N ILE A 455 24.29 -16.78 -8.98
CA ILE A 455 24.71 -18.19 -8.99
C ILE A 455 25.38 -18.56 -10.32
N LEU A 456 24.82 -18.12 -11.45
CA LEU A 456 25.42 -18.38 -12.78
C LEU A 456 26.77 -17.69 -12.96
N LEU A 457 26.92 -16.45 -12.49
CA LEU A 457 28.19 -15.72 -12.54
C LEU A 457 29.26 -16.42 -11.69
N ASP A 458 28.93 -16.84 -10.47
CA ASP A 458 29.84 -17.58 -9.60
C ASP A 458 30.25 -18.92 -10.25
N ARG A 459 29.28 -19.64 -10.85
CA ARG A 459 29.47 -20.90 -11.59
C ARG A 459 30.42 -20.77 -12.79
N GLN A 460 30.35 -19.66 -13.52
CA GLN A 460 31.19 -19.37 -14.69
C GLN A 460 32.42 -18.52 -14.36
N LYS A 461 32.65 -18.18 -13.08
CA LYS A 461 33.73 -17.30 -12.62
C LYS A 461 33.75 -15.96 -13.36
N ASP A 462 32.58 -15.34 -13.47
CA ASP A 462 32.38 -14.06 -14.15
C ASP A 462 32.76 -14.07 -15.65
N ARG A 463 32.78 -15.24 -16.30
CA ARG A 463 33.05 -15.40 -17.75
C ARG A 463 31.78 -15.59 -18.59
N THR A 464 30.61 -15.39 -18.01
CA THR A 464 29.33 -15.53 -18.71
C THR A 464 29.22 -14.48 -19.82
N LEU A 465 28.95 -14.92 -21.04
CA LEU A 465 28.68 -14.02 -22.15
C LEU A 465 27.30 -13.37 -21.96
N ILE A 466 27.28 -12.05 -21.84
CA ILE A 466 26.04 -11.27 -21.74
C ILE A 466 25.72 -10.71 -23.12
N THR A 467 24.59 -11.11 -23.68
CA THR A 467 24.05 -10.57 -24.94
C THR A 467 22.99 -9.50 -24.66
N GLU A 468 22.55 -8.78 -25.69
CA GLU A 468 21.44 -7.83 -25.53
C GLU A 468 20.16 -8.51 -25.03
N ASP A 469 19.88 -9.73 -25.50
CA ASP A 469 18.70 -10.50 -25.07
C ASP A 469 18.72 -10.79 -23.56
N VAL A 470 19.91 -11.02 -23.00
CA VAL A 470 20.08 -11.20 -21.55
C VAL A 470 19.79 -9.90 -20.80
N ILE A 471 20.22 -8.75 -21.33
CA ILE A 471 19.91 -7.44 -20.75
C ILE A 471 18.41 -7.13 -20.85
N LYS A 472 17.77 -7.42 -21.99
CA LYS A 472 16.32 -7.26 -22.18
C LYS A 472 15.54 -8.16 -21.21
N ALA A 473 15.95 -9.42 -21.05
CA ALA A 473 15.35 -10.31 -20.07
C ALA A 473 15.50 -9.77 -18.63
N ALA A 474 16.65 -9.20 -18.28
CA ALA A 474 16.84 -8.54 -16.99
C ALA A 474 15.89 -7.34 -16.78
N LEU A 475 15.64 -6.56 -17.83
CA LEU A 475 14.71 -5.42 -17.80
C LEU A 475 13.24 -5.83 -17.68
N GLU A 476 12.88 -7.05 -18.10
CA GLU A 476 11.54 -7.62 -17.89
C GLU A 476 11.32 -8.17 -16.47
N GLY A 477 12.41 -8.42 -15.72
CA GLY A 477 12.34 -8.96 -14.37
C GLY A 477 11.80 -7.95 -13.34
N ARG A 478 11.14 -8.45 -12.28
CA ARG A 478 10.53 -7.63 -11.21
C ARG A 478 11.49 -6.66 -10.53
N ASN A 479 12.78 -6.98 -10.47
CA ASN A 479 13.83 -6.20 -9.82
C ASN A 479 14.97 -5.86 -10.77
N SER A 480 14.64 -5.38 -11.98
CA SER A 480 15.62 -5.12 -13.05
C SER A 480 16.83 -4.30 -12.60
N SER A 481 16.65 -3.25 -11.79
CA SER A 481 17.75 -2.41 -11.29
C SER A 481 18.78 -3.18 -10.45
N HIS A 482 18.36 -4.20 -9.70
CA HIS A 482 19.25 -5.02 -8.89
C HIS A 482 20.11 -5.93 -9.78
N VAL A 483 19.51 -6.54 -10.82
CA VAL A 483 20.24 -7.37 -11.78
C VAL A 483 21.24 -6.51 -12.55
N ILE A 484 20.82 -5.36 -13.06
CA ILE A 484 21.69 -4.45 -13.82
C ILE A 484 22.85 -3.96 -12.94
N SER A 485 22.58 -3.59 -11.69
CA SER A 485 23.63 -3.21 -10.73
C SER A 485 24.63 -4.34 -10.47
N LEU A 486 24.16 -5.58 -10.32
CA LEU A 486 25.01 -6.77 -10.17
C LEU A 486 25.92 -6.97 -11.38
N LEU A 487 25.37 -6.93 -12.59
CA LEU A 487 26.12 -7.10 -13.83
C LEU A 487 27.18 -6.02 -14.01
N LEU A 488 26.82 -4.75 -13.78
CA LEU A 488 27.76 -3.62 -13.85
C LEU A 488 28.89 -3.74 -12.82
N THR A 489 28.58 -4.25 -11.62
CA THR A 489 29.55 -4.39 -10.54
C THR A 489 30.53 -5.54 -10.77
N ARG A 490 30.04 -6.70 -11.23
CA ARG A 490 30.84 -7.92 -11.41
C ARG A 490 31.61 -7.95 -12.73
N LEU A 491 30.96 -7.60 -13.84
CA LEU A 491 31.55 -7.71 -15.18
C LEU A 491 32.13 -6.38 -15.68
N GLY A 492 31.66 -5.26 -15.12
CA GLY A 492 32.04 -3.93 -15.57
C GLY A 492 31.38 -3.51 -16.88
N PRO A 493 31.38 -2.21 -17.21
CA PRO A 493 30.61 -1.68 -18.33
C PRO A 493 31.13 -2.12 -19.70
N ARG A 494 32.41 -2.52 -19.83
CA ARG A 494 32.98 -2.93 -21.12
C ARG A 494 32.46 -4.28 -21.63
N GLN A 495 31.91 -5.11 -20.74
CA GLN A 495 31.47 -6.47 -21.07
C GLN A 495 29.97 -6.54 -21.35
N LEU A 496 29.20 -5.47 -21.10
CA LEU A 496 27.77 -5.47 -21.33
C LEU A 496 27.47 -4.74 -22.64
N PRO A 497 26.66 -5.35 -23.53
CA PRO A 497 26.34 -4.75 -24.82
C PRO A 497 25.24 -3.70 -24.65
N ILE A 498 25.51 -2.58 -23.98
CA ILE A 498 24.51 -1.53 -23.78
C ILE A 498 24.49 -0.61 -24.99
N THR A 499 23.33 -0.56 -25.65
CA THR A 499 23.04 0.22 -26.87
C THR A 499 21.86 1.17 -26.63
N GLU A 500 21.63 2.08 -27.58
CA GLU A 500 20.45 2.96 -27.57
C GLU A 500 19.14 2.16 -27.50
N ASP A 501 19.07 1.02 -28.19
CA ASP A 501 17.90 0.12 -28.17
C ASP A 501 17.61 -0.43 -26.77
N ILE A 502 18.66 -0.69 -25.96
CA ILE A 502 18.48 -1.10 -24.56
C ILE A 502 17.97 0.04 -23.69
N LEU A 503 18.43 1.27 -23.93
CA LEU A 503 17.91 2.44 -23.21
C LEU A 503 16.43 2.65 -23.52
N ILE A 504 16.05 2.52 -24.79
CA ILE A 504 14.65 2.59 -25.25
C ILE A 504 13.83 1.48 -24.57
N PHE A 505 14.32 0.24 -24.61
CA PHE A 505 13.64 -0.90 -23.99
C PHE A 505 13.50 -0.75 -22.47
N ALA A 506 14.49 -0.18 -21.79
CA ALA A 506 14.41 0.10 -20.36
C ALA A 506 13.27 1.08 -20.04
N VAL A 507 13.06 2.10 -20.87
CA VAL A 507 11.92 3.03 -20.74
C VAL A 507 10.60 2.31 -21.00
N GLN A 508 10.50 1.51 -22.05
CA GLN A 508 9.29 0.73 -22.37
C GLN A 508 8.87 -0.25 -21.26
N LYS A 509 9.82 -0.75 -20.47
CA LYS A 509 9.58 -1.63 -19.31
C LYS A 509 9.51 -0.88 -17.97
N GLN A 510 9.33 0.45 -17.99
CA GLN A 510 9.27 1.31 -16.81
C GLN A 510 10.52 1.24 -15.89
N GLY A 511 11.66 0.78 -16.42
CA GLY A 511 12.92 0.57 -15.71
C GLY A 511 13.76 1.85 -15.54
N ILE A 512 13.18 2.92 -14.99
CA ILE A 512 13.82 4.25 -14.90
C ILE A 512 15.13 4.23 -14.08
N GLU A 513 15.19 3.44 -13.00
CA GLU A 513 16.44 3.30 -12.24
C GLU A 513 17.52 2.52 -13.01
N SER A 514 17.12 1.54 -13.82
CA SER A 514 18.04 0.84 -14.73
C SER A 514 18.58 1.80 -15.80
N LEU A 515 17.71 2.66 -16.37
CA LEU A 515 18.12 3.73 -17.28
C LEU A 515 19.16 4.66 -16.64
N ARG A 516 18.95 5.10 -15.39
CA ARG A 516 19.91 5.92 -14.64
C ARG A 516 21.26 5.22 -14.51
N LEU A 517 21.27 3.94 -14.10
CA LEU A 517 22.50 3.16 -13.93
C LEU A 517 23.29 3.03 -15.23
N PHE A 518 22.61 2.89 -16.37
CA PHE A 518 23.27 2.90 -17.67
C PHE A 518 23.91 4.25 -17.96
N LEU A 519 23.17 5.36 -17.84
CA LEU A 519 23.69 6.69 -18.18
C LEU A 519 24.83 7.16 -17.27
N GLU A 520 24.88 6.67 -16.03
CA GLU A 520 26.02 6.90 -15.14
C GLU A 520 27.33 6.27 -15.65
N LYS A 521 27.24 5.17 -16.41
CA LYS A 521 28.39 4.38 -16.87
C LYS A 521 28.68 4.51 -18.37
N TYR A 522 27.68 4.78 -19.20
CA TYR A 522 27.79 4.87 -20.66
C TYR A 522 27.42 6.28 -21.12
N ARG A 523 28.44 7.13 -21.32
CA ARG A 523 28.25 8.54 -21.71
C ARG A 523 28.35 8.80 -23.21
N ASP A 524 28.81 7.83 -23.99
CA ASP A 524 29.09 7.97 -25.42
C ASP A 524 27.88 7.58 -26.31
N LEU A 525 26.74 7.25 -25.71
CA LEU A 525 25.52 6.83 -26.41
C LEU A 525 24.76 8.03 -27.00
N ASN A 526 24.10 7.82 -28.14
CA ASN A 526 23.33 8.85 -28.81
C ASN A 526 21.93 9.01 -28.18
N LEU A 527 21.86 9.85 -27.16
CA LEU A 527 20.63 10.12 -26.43
C LEU A 527 19.55 10.82 -27.28
N THR A 528 19.92 11.47 -28.39
CA THR A 528 18.94 12.06 -29.32
C THR A 528 18.11 10.97 -30.00
N VAL A 529 18.72 9.84 -30.39
CA VAL A 529 17.98 8.70 -30.97
C VAL A 529 17.04 8.10 -29.94
N VAL A 530 17.52 7.91 -28.71
CA VAL A 530 16.70 7.41 -27.58
C VAL A 530 15.51 8.32 -27.33
N TRP A 531 15.74 9.63 -27.24
CA TRP A 531 14.70 10.63 -27.04
C TRP A 531 13.63 10.59 -28.12
N GLN A 532 14.04 10.57 -29.39
CA GLN A 532 13.09 10.51 -30.51
C GLN A 532 12.28 9.20 -30.51
N ALA A 533 12.92 8.07 -30.20
CA ALA A 533 12.24 6.77 -30.18
C ALA A 533 11.19 6.70 -29.07
N ILE A 534 11.53 7.04 -27.83
CA ILE A 534 10.56 6.99 -26.71
C ILE A 534 9.41 7.99 -26.92
N TRP A 535 9.68 9.12 -27.58
CA TRP A 535 8.67 10.14 -27.82
C TRP A 535 7.61 9.75 -28.86
N HIS A 536 7.96 8.88 -29.79
CA HIS A 536 7.03 8.40 -30.82
C HIS A 536 6.42 7.04 -30.50
N ASP A 537 6.77 6.46 -29.35
CA ASP A 537 6.27 5.17 -28.93
C ASP A 537 4.93 5.31 -28.17
N PRO A 538 3.80 4.81 -28.72
CA PRO A 538 2.51 4.83 -28.05
C PRO A 538 2.44 3.86 -26.86
N GLY A 539 3.38 2.91 -26.75
CA GLY A 539 3.47 1.96 -25.64
C GLY A 539 4.09 2.54 -24.37
N VAL A 540 4.69 3.74 -24.42
CA VAL A 540 5.22 4.41 -23.24
C VAL A 540 4.16 5.38 -22.69
N ASP A 541 3.73 5.13 -21.46
CA ASP A 541 2.80 6.00 -20.74
C ASP A 541 3.42 7.36 -20.37
N THR A 542 2.57 8.33 -20.07
CA THR A 542 3.00 9.71 -19.81
C THR A 542 3.80 9.87 -18.51
N PRO A 543 3.50 9.19 -17.39
CA PRO A 543 4.39 9.22 -16.23
C PRO A 543 5.79 8.70 -16.48
N THR A 544 5.91 7.58 -17.20
CA THR A 544 7.19 6.97 -17.54
C THR A 544 7.99 7.91 -18.44
N LEU A 545 7.36 8.57 -19.40
CA LEU A 545 8.01 9.60 -20.23
C LEU A 545 8.52 10.78 -19.40
N ALA A 546 7.71 11.32 -18.49
CA ALA A 546 8.13 12.44 -17.64
C ALA A 546 9.34 12.05 -16.76
N ARG A 547 9.32 10.84 -16.18
CA ARG A 547 10.43 10.31 -15.38
C ARG A 547 11.68 10.04 -16.22
N ALA A 548 11.52 9.52 -17.43
CA ALA A 548 12.62 9.29 -18.37
C ALA A 548 13.26 10.61 -18.82
N ALA A 549 12.45 11.61 -19.18
CA ALA A 549 12.90 12.96 -19.53
C ALA A 549 13.75 13.56 -18.41
N ARG A 550 13.30 13.44 -17.16
CA ARG A 550 14.06 13.90 -15.98
C ARG A 550 15.43 13.25 -15.83
N VAL A 551 15.57 11.97 -16.19
CA VAL A 551 16.87 11.32 -16.18
C VAL A 551 17.71 11.81 -17.36
N LEU A 552 17.16 11.88 -18.56
CA LEU A 552 17.90 12.25 -19.78
C LEU A 552 18.38 13.71 -19.76
N PHE A 553 17.60 14.64 -19.21
CA PHE A 553 17.95 16.06 -19.09
C PHE A 553 19.20 16.32 -18.23
N GLN A 554 19.60 15.37 -17.38
CA GLN A 554 20.85 15.47 -16.62
C GLN A 554 22.10 15.29 -17.50
N TYR A 555 21.96 14.68 -18.67
CA TYR A 555 23.08 14.27 -19.51
C TYR A 555 23.13 15.01 -20.85
N THR A 556 22.00 15.50 -21.36
CA THR A 556 21.96 16.30 -22.59
C THR A 556 20.73 17.22 -22.64
N THR A 557 20.80 18.24 -23.48
CA THR A 557 19.68 19.13 -23.78
C THR A 557 18.88 18.61 -24.98
N PHE A 558 17.55 18.75 -24.93
CA PHE A 558 16.66 18.43 -26.05
C PHE A 558 15.77 19.62 -26.37
N GLU A 559 15.31 19.70 -27.61
CA GLU A 559 14.27 20.63 -28.00
C GLU A 559 12.90 20.11 -27.52
N VAL A 560 12.16 20.96 -26.80
CA VAL A 560 10.80 20.68 -26.36
C VAL A 560 9.85 21.46 -27.26
N SER A 561 9.02 20.74 -28.03
CA SER A 561 8.01 21.35 -28.89
C SER A 561 6.65 21.46 -28.21
N GLU A 562 5.74 22.25 -28.78
CA GLU A 562 4.36 22.38 -28.30
C GLU A 562 3.60 21.04 -28.35
N ASP A 563 3.84 20.23 -29.39
CA ASP A 563 3.28 18.87 -29.52
C ASP A 563 3.69 17.95 -28.36
N MET A 564 4.89 18.19 -27.79
CA MET A 564 5.34 17.44 -26.63
C MET A 564 4.51 17.77 -25.39
N LEU A 565 4.22 19.05 -25.16
CA LEU A 565 3.38 19.50 -24.06
C LEU A 565 1.94 18.98 -24.20
N LEU A 566 1.41 18.94 -25.44
CA LEU A 566 0.07 18.44 -25.73
C LEU A 566 -0.14 16.99 -25.28
N ARG A 567 0.91 16.15 -25.33
CA ARG A 567 0.84 14.72 -24.98
C ARG A 567 0.56 14.48 -23.50
N PHE A 568 0.94 15.39 -22.60
CA PHE A 568 0.78 15.17 -21.16
C PHE A 568 -0.60 15.65 -20.66
N PRO A 569 -1.37 14.79 -19.97
CA PRO A 569 -2.59 15.20 -19.29
C PRO A 569 -2.28 15.96 -18.00
N ALA A 570 -3.22 16.78 -17.54
CA ALA A 570 -3.13 17.48 -16.25
C ALA A 570 -3.07 16.51 -15.06
N MET A 571 -3.82 15.41 -15.15
CA MET A 571 -3.88 14.34 -14.14
C MET A 571 -3.83 12.98 -14.84
N PHE A 572 -3.09 12.04 -14.26
CA PHE A 572 -3.03 10.66 -14.73
C PHE A 572 -3.45 9.71 -13.59
N ARG A 573 -4.29 8.73 -13.93
CA ARG A 573 -4.76 7.68 -13.01
C ARG A 573 -4.68 6.34 -13.73
N GLU A 574 -3.81 5.47 -13.26
CA GLU A 574 -3.61 4.13 -13.82
C GLU A 574 -4.71 3.17 -13.34
N GLU A 575 -5.03 3.19 -12.04
CA GLU A 575 -6.07 2.38 -11.41
C GLU A 575 -6.78 3.13 -10.27
N PRO A 576 -7.98 2.69 -9.82
CA PRO A 576 -8.73 3.37 -8.77
C PRO A 576 -7.98 3.52 -7.44
N ASP A 577 -7.11 2.55 -7.11
CA ASP A 577 -6.48 2.42 -5.80
C ASP A 577 -5.08 3.04 -5.70
N TYR A 578 -4.46 3.37 -6.84
CA TYR A 578 -3.18 4.07 -6.90
C TYR A 578 -3.44 5.58 -7.06
N GLY A 579 -2.81 6.40 -6.23
CA GLY A 579 -3.04 7.85 -6.18
C GLY A 579 -2.74 8.56 -7.51
N PHE A 580 -3.23 9.80 -7.65
CA PHE A 580 -3.01 10.61 -8.85
C PHE A 580 -1.52 10.91 -9.09
N GLU A 581 -1.08 10.76 -10.34
CA GLU A 581 0.20 11.26 -10.83
C GLU A 581 0.02 12.51 -11.69
N PHE A 582 0.99 13.42 -11.66
CA PHE A 582 0.93 14.71 -12.36
C PHE A 582 2.08 14.82 -13.37
N PRO A 583 2.06 14.02 -14.46
CA PRO A 583 3.19 13.89 -15.37
C PRO A 583 3.50 15.20 -16.12
N PHE A 584 2.51 16.06 -16.34
CA PHE A 584 2.71 17.39 -16.92
C PHE A 584 3.60 18.27 -16.03
N ASP A 585 3.30 18.33 -14.72
CA ASP A 585 4.11 19.08 -13.75
C ASP A 585 5.53 18.51 -13.64
N ASP A 586 5.64 17.18 -13.54
CA ASP A 586 6.95 16.50 -13.48
C ASP A 586 7.81 16.85 -14.70
N PHE A 587 7.21 16.86 -15.89
CA PHE A 587 7.90 17.20 -17.12
C PHE A 587 8.32 18.67 -17.18
N VAL A 588 7.40 19.60 -16.94
CA VAL A 588 7.66 21.05 -16.97
C VAL A 588 8.71 21.43 -15.94
N ARG A 589 8.55 20.98 -14.69
CA ARG A 589 9.54 21.25 -13.63
C ARG A 589 10.90 20.64 -13.95
N SER A 590 10.93 19.47 -14.57
CA SER A 590 12.20 18.90 -15.02
C SER A 590 12.87 19.73 -16.12
N CYS A 591 12.10 20.35 -17.02
CA CYS A 591 12.65 21.28 -18.01
C CYS A 591 13.28 22.50 -17.30
N MET A 592 12.54 23.11 -16.37
CA MET A 592 13.02 24.27 -15.59
C MET A 592 14.29 23.95 -14.81
N ARG A 593 14.30 22.83 -14.08
CA ARG A 593 15.44 22.37 -13.26
C ARG A 593 16.73 22.21 -14.07
N HIS A 594 16.62 21.66 -15.28
CA HIS A 594 17.76 21.39 -16.15
C HIS A 594 17.97 22.47 -17.22
N ARG A 595 17.27 23.62 -17.11
CA ARG A 595 17.36 24.75 -18.05
C ARG A 595 17.10 24.36 -19.51
N ILE A 596 16.16 23.45 -19.70
CA ILE A 596 15.62 23.10 -21.02
C ILE A 596 14.58 24.14 -21.40
N SER A 597 14.76 24.79 -22.56
CA SER A 597 13.85 25.82 -23.04
C SER A 597 12.46 25.25 -23.32
N LEU A 598 11.43 25.84 -22.70
CA LEU A 598 10.04 25.57 -23.02
C LEU A 598 9.56 26.49 -24.15
N PRO A 599 8.61 26.03 -24.99
CA PRO A 599 7.98 26.91 -25.97
C PRO A 599 7.18 28.01 -25.26
N THR A 600 7.36 29.25 -25.72
CA THR A 600 6.73 30.47 -25.14
C THR A 600 5.61 31.02 -26.02
N THR A 601 5.06 30.21 -26.93
CA THR A 601 3.89 30.55 -27.75
C THR A 601 2.64 30.74 -26.88
N GLU A 602 1.65 31.52 -27.35
CA GLU A 602 0.37 31.69 -26.63
C GLU A 602 -0.26 30.32 -26.30
N SER A 603 -0.25 29.39 -27.25
CA SER A 603 -0.78 28.04 -27.07
C SER A 603 0.01 27.19 -26.07
N ALA A 604 1.34 27.28 -26.03
CA ALA A 604 2.14 26.57 -25.03
C ALA A 604 1.89 27.09 -23.60
N ILE A 605 1.76 28.41 -23.43
CA ILE A 605 1.46 29.00 -22.13
C ILE A 605 0.02 28.69 -21.70
N GLU A 606 -0.93 28.62 -22.64
CA GLU A 606 -2.29 28.11 -22.39
C GLU A 606 -2.26 26.69 -21.83
N LEU A 607 -1.43 25.79 -22.39
CA LEU A 607 -1.27 24.43 -21.89
C LEU A 607 -0.68 24.38 -20.48
N VAL A 608 0.34 25.20 -20.20
CA VAL A 608 0.93 25.28 -18.86
C VAL A 608 -0.14 25.73 -17.86
N ILE A 609 -0.82 26.85 -18.11
CA ILE A 609 -1.83 27.38 -17.19
C ILE A 609 -3.02 26.42 -17.03
N GLY A 610 -3.43 25.75 -18.10
CA GLY A 610 -4.59 24.84 -18.08
C GLY A 610 -4.32 23.45 -17.51
N ARG A 611 -3.06 23.04 -17.28
CA ARG A 611 -2.72 21.65 -16.87
C ARG A 611 -1.79 21.54 -15.67
N SER A 612 -1.04 22.60 -15.35
CA SER A 612 -0.11 22.59 -14.22
C SER A 612 -0.76 22.94 -12.89
N SER A 613 -0.05 22.67 -11.79
CA SER A 613 -0.38 23.23 -10.47
C SER A 613 -0.10 24.73 -10.40
N LEU A 614 -0.74 25.41 -9.44
CA LEU A 614 -0.50 26.84 -9.16
C LEU A 614 0.99 27.16 -8.99
N ASP A 615 1.74 26.28 -8.32
CA ASP A 615 3.16 26.46 -8.06
C ASP A 615 4.00 26.37 -9.33
N THR A 616 3.79 25.35 -10.17
CA THR A 616 4.46 25.25 -11.47
C THR A 616 4.15 26.45 -12.36
N ILE A 617 2.90 26.94 -12.37
CA ILE A 617 2.50 28.13 -13.15
C ILE A 617 3.26 29.37 -12.66
N ASP A 618 3.32 29.59 -11.35
CA ASP A 618 4.05 30.69 -10.72
C ASP A 618 5.55 30.65 -11.11
N ILE A 619 6.17 29.47 -11.04
CA ILE A 619 7.57 29.25 -11.44
C ILE A 619 7.82 29.63 -12.90
N VAL A 620 6.97 29.14 -13.82
CA VAL A 620 7.12 29.40 -15.26
C VAL A 620 6.97 30.90 -15.57
N LEU A 621 5.98 31.56 -14.97
CA LEU A 621 5.76 33.00 -15.17
C LEU A 621 6.85 33.87 -14.53
N GLU A 622 7.50 33.41 -13.47
CA GLU A 622 8.67 34.07 -12.89
C GLU A 622 9.92 33.95 -13.77
N ASP A 623 10.20 32.78 -14.34
CA ASP A 623 11.38 32.56 -15.18
C ASP A 623 11.23 33.25 -16.56
N HIS A 624 10.00 33.48 -17.01
CA HIS A 624 9.68 34.15 -18.26
C HIS A 624 8.86 35.45 -18.05
N PRO A 625 9.46 36.53 -17.53
CA PRO A 625 8.76 37.78 -17.24
C PRO A 625 8.24 38.49 -18.50
N ASP A 626 8.77 38.17 -19.67
CA ASP A 626 8.41 38.78 -20.95
C ASP A 626 7.11 38.21 -21.57
N ILE A 627 6.48 37.21 -20.93
CA ILE A 627 5.22 36.63 -21.41
C ILE A 627 4.06 37.60 -21.12
N HIS A 628 3.42 38.08 -22.18
CA HIS A 628 2.17 38.85 -22.09
C HIS A 628 0.97 37.91 -21.97
N LEU A 629 0.26 37.96 -20.85
CA LEU A 629 -0.96 37.17 -20.64
C LEU A 629 -2.13 37.75 -21.44
N THR A 630 -3.00 36.87 -21.93
CA THR A 630 -4.16 37.19 -22.78
C THR A 630 -5.44 36.63 -22.15
N GLU A 631 -6.61 37.05 -22.63
CA GLU A 631 -7.90 36.52 -22.13
C GLU A 631 -8.01 35.00 -22.29
N LYS A 632 -7.36 34.40 -23.30
CA LYS A 632 -7.32 32.95 -23.47
C LYS A 632 -6.61 32.25 -22.32
N HIS A 633 -5.50 32.83 -21.83
CA HIS A 633 -4.78 32.30 -20.68
C HIS A 633 -5.63 32.35 -19.41
N ILE A 634 -6.42 33.41 -19.24
CA ILE A 634 -7.37 33.53 -18.13
C ILE A 634 -8.44 32.43 -18.22
N GLU A 635 -8.96 32.19 -19.41
CA GLU A 635 -9.98 31.15 -19.64
C GLU A 635 -9.41 29.74 -19.45
N ALA A 636 -8.16 29.48 -19.84
CA ALA A 636 -7.48 28.22 -19.57
C ALA A 636 -7.29 27.97 -18.07
N GLY A 637 -6.99 29.01 -17.28
CA GLY A 637 -6.90 28.91 -15.83
C GLY A 637 -8.22 28.48 -15.18
N LYS A 638 -9.33 29.11 -15.57
CA LYS A 638 -10.68 28.75 -15.08
C LYS A 638 -11.05 27.29 -15.38
N ASN A 639 -10.59 26.78 -16.53
CA ASN A 639 -10.89 25.44 -16.99
C ASN A 639 -9.83 24.40 -16.57
N ASN A 640 -8.88 24.78 -15.70
CA ASN A 640 -7.87 23.84 -15.20
C ASN A 640 -8.54 22.74 -14.36
N PRO A 641 -8.44 21.45 -14.78
CA PRO A 641 -9.26 20.37 -14.23
C PRO A 641 -8.70 19.77 -12.93
N ARG A 642 -7.61 20.32 -12.38
CA ARG A 642 -6.93 19.74 -11.23
C ARG A 642 -7.74 19.88 -9.93
N ASP A 643 -7.91 18.76 -9.24
CA ASP A 643 -8.61 18.70 -7.95
C ASP A 643 -7.87 19.47 -6.83
N ASP A 644 -6.55 19.64 -6.96
CA ASP A 644 -5.71 20.37 -6.00
C ASP A 644 -5.52 21.85 -6.35
N MET A 645 -6.23 22.36 -7.37
CA MET A 645 -6.12 23.76 -7.81
C MET A 645 -6.87 24.73 -6.89
N ASP A 646 -6.15 25.77 -6.45
CA ASP A 646 -6.77 26.96 -5.87
C ASP A 646 -7.10 27.97 -6.97
N GLN A 647 -8.33 27.87 -7.49
CA GLN A 647 -8.82 28.71 -8.57
C GLN A 647 -8.78 30.21 -8.23
N ASP A 648 -9.12 30.62 -7.01
CA ASP A 648 -9.10 32.03 -6.63
C ASP A 648 -7.67 32.60 -6.60
N SER A 649 -6.74 31.82 -6.02
CA SER A 649 -5.32 32.20 -6.01
C SER A 649 -4.72 32.22 -7.41
N LEU A 650 -5.08 31.26 -8.28
CA LEU A 650 -4.67 31.24 -9.67
C LEU A 650 -5.18 32.48 -10.42
N MET A 651 -6.48 32.78 -10.31
CA MET A 651 -7.06 33.94 -10.98
C MET A 651 -6.45 35.26 -10.47
N SER A 652 -6.16 35.37 -9.17
CA SER A 652 -5.45 36.53 -8.60
C SER A 652 -4.05 36.69 -9.19
N LEU A 653 -3.28 35.61 -9.30
CA LEU A 653 -1.94 35.60 -9.91
C LEU A 653 -2.00 36.05 -11.37
N LEU A 654 -2.91 35.47 -12.16
CA LEU A 654 -3.04 35.76 -13.59
C LEU A 654 -3.49 37.20 -13.84
N HIS A 655 -4.50 37.71 -13.14
CA HIS A 655 -4.94 39.10 -13.29
C HIS A 655 -3.88 40.11 -12.83
N SER A 656 -3.14 39.78 -11.76
CA SER A 656 -2.02 40.61 -11.32
C SER A 656 -1.01 40.77 -12.45
N ARG A 657 -0.53 39.66 -13.03
CA ARG A 657 0.44 39.67 -14.14
C ARG A 657 -0.10 40.32 -15.42
N MET A 658 -1.38 40.13 -15.74
CA MET A 658 -2.04 40.79 -16.87
C MET A 658 -2.10 42.31 -16.73
N ASN A 659 -2.20 42.85 -15.51
CA ASN A 659 -2.23 44.29 -15.26
C ASN A 659 -0.83 44.94 -15.24
N TYR A 660 0.24 44.16 -15.16
CA TYR A 660 1.65 44.61 -15.20
C TYR A 660 2.32 44.40 -16.57
N SER A 661 1.62 43.78 -17.52
CA SER A 661 2.02 43.66 -18.93
C SER A 661 1.41 44.77 -19.78
#